data_AF-A0A661IHR6-F1
#
_entry.id   AF-A0A661IHR6-F1
#
_cell.length_a   1.000
_cell.length_b   1.000
_cell.length_c   1.000
_cell.angle_alpha   90.00
_cell.angle_beta   90.00
_cell.angle_gamma   90.00
#
_symmetry.space_group_name_H-M   'P 1'
#
loop_
_entity.id
_entity.type
_entity.pdbx_description
1 polymer ?
#
loop_
_entity_poly.entity_id
_entity_poly.type
_entity_poly.pdbx_seq_one_letter_code
_entity_poly.pdbx_strand_id
1 'polypeptide(L)'
;MRKRPYLRTTPPEEALRLLLERAKPWLYDLKELVPIEEALGRVTAEPVFALRSVPHYRAAAMDGVALKASVTFGADLSSPRRIHLGEEAFWVSTGDPLPEGCDAVVMAEEVHQVDSETVELQRAARPWQHVRPVGEDIAAGEMILPRGWRLRPWDLGALLGAGIKEIWVKRPPLIGVIPTGGELVEATEERSLREGEIPEFDSAVIEGMVREVGARVLRHPIVRDDLEEIRGAMREVLKEGCDIVVLLAGSSAGERDYVAEAIASEGELLVHGVGVMPGKPTALGVVGGKAAVGLPGYPVSAVIAADLFLLPLLEAMLGQLPSRRPTLPARLLRSLPSKLGLQEVIRVKVAEVRGKWVAYPLARGAGLLSSLVRADGLLRVPPSLEGIGEGKRVEVELLRPLEELSRSVLAVGSHDMALDILADELRRSYPPFFLSSVPVGSLDGLLAIRDEGAHLAGSHLLDPETGAYNIPYIRKYLGGVPVKVVRFLEREQGLIVPKGNPKGIRGLEDLSRPDVTFVNRQKGSGTRVLLDHLLKEAGIRPEEIKGYAHEEYTHLAVAVAVREGGADVGMGIRASAQALGLDFVPLATEQYDLVIPEWASGLEGVKALLDLLSSSELRRRIEALGGYDTREMGKVIWP
;
A
#
# COMPACT_ATOMS: atom_id res chain seq x y z
N MET A 1 -14.55 35.77 18.87
CA MET A 1 -15.01 36.13 17.52
C MET A 1 -15.51 34.85 16.82
N ARG A 2 -16.37 34.94 15.79
CA ARG A 2 -17.19 33.80 15.33
C ARG A 2 -16.43 32.89 14.35
N LYS A 3 -16.27 31.60 14.69
CA LYS A 3 -15.91 30.51 13.77
C LYS A 3 -16.80 30.59 12.52
N ARG A 4 -16.22 30.50 11.31
CA ARG A 4 -16.98 30.29 10.06
C ARG A 4 -17.00 28.78 9.78
N PRO A 5 -17.97 28.01 10.31
CA PRO A 5 -18.08 26.60 9.95
C PRO A 5 -18.27 26.48 8.43
N TYR A 6 -17.77 25.39 7.82
CA TYR A 6 -18.14 25.02 6.46
C TYR A 6 -19.66 24.77 6.42
N LEU A 7 -20.43 25.81 6.10
CA LEU A 7 -21.90 25.81 6.14
C LEU A 7 -22.50 24.95 5.01
N ARG A 8 -21.74 24.73 3.93
CA ARG A 8 -22.02 23.79 2.84
C ARG A 8 -20.71 23.18 2.38
N THR A 9 -20.69 21.88 2.16
CA THR A 9 -19.57 21.15 1.54
C THR A 9 -19.94 20.77 0.13
N THR A 10 -18.96 20.80 -0.78
CA THR A 10 -19.15 20.40 -2.18
C THR A 10 -18.88 18.89 -2.33
N PRO A 11 -19.76 18.10 -2.97
CA PRO A 11 -19.48 16.70 -3.27
C PRO A 11 -18.12 16.53 -4.00
N PRO A 12 -17.31 15.51 -3.68
CA PRO A 12 -15.99 15.33 -4.29
C PRO A 12 -15.99 15.33 -5.82
N GLU A 13 -16.96 14.66 -6.44
CA GLU A 13 -17.06 14.54 -7.90
C GLU A 13 -17.36 15.90 -8.54
N GLU A 14 -18.21 16.71 -7.90
CA GLU A 14 -18.52 18.07 -8.34
C GLU A 14 -17.33 19.00 -8.17
N ALA A 15 -16.62 18.91 -7.04
CA ALA A 15 -15.42 19.68 -6.77
C ALA A 15 -14.30 19.41 -7.78
N LEU A 16 -14.07 18.13 -8.11
CA LEU A 16 -13.11 17.73 -9.14
C LEU A 16 -13.53 18.27 -10.51
N ARG A 17 -14.80 18.13 -10.89
CA ARG A 17 -15.32 18.66 -12.17
C ARG A 17 -15.05 20.17 -12.30
N LEU A 18 -15.37 20.95 -11.27
CA LEU A 18 -15.15 22.40 -11.27
C LEU A 18 -13.67 22.75 -11.46
N LEU A 19 -12.77 22.03 -10.76
CA LEU A 19 -11.33 22.21 -10.91
C LEU A 19 -10.86 21.91 -12.34
N LEU A 20 -11.26 20.77 -12.90
CA LEU A 20 -10.88 20.35 -14.26
C LEU A 20 -11.42 21.31 -15.32
N GLU A 21 -12.68 21.74 -15.22
CA GLU A 21 -13.31 22.70 -16.14
C GLU A 21 -12.59 24.05 -16.14
N ARG A 22 -12.14 24.51 -14.97
CA ARG A 22 -11.46 25.80 -14.85
C ARG A 22 -9.99 25.74 -15.23
N ALA A 23 -9.27 24.72 -14.77
CA ALA A 23 -7.84 24.54 -15.02
C ALA A 23 -7.52 24.01 -16.43
N LYS A 24 -8.48 23.33 -17.07
CA LYS A 24 -8.38 22.76 -18.43
C LYS A 24 -7.09 21.95 -18.64
N PRO A 25 -6.79 20.95 -17.79
CA PRO A 25 -5.53 20.22 -17.83
C PRO A 25 -5.26 19.51 -19.16
N TRP A 26 -6.30 19.14 -19.92
CA TRP A 26 -6.17 18.55 -21.25
C TRP A 26 -5.50 19.47 -22.29
N LEU A 27 -5.39 20.78 -22.02
CA LEU A 27 -4.65 21.72 -22.85
C LEU A 27 -3.14 21.71 -22.57
N TYR A 28 -2.67 20.88 -21.63
CA TYR A 28 -1.25 20.71 -21.35
C TYR A 28 -0.52 20.06 -22.55
N ASP A 29 0.25 20.88 -23.25
CA ASP A 29 0.91 20.57 -24.53
C ASP A 29 2.44 20.58 -24.47
N LEU A 30 3.00 20.85 -23.29
CA LEU A 30 4.45 20.84 -23.07
C LEU A 30 5.00 19.44 -23.32
N LYS A 31 6.05 19.38 -24.13
CA LYS A 31 6.68 18.16 -24.61
C LYS A 31 8.19 18.27 -24.54
N GLU A 32 8.86 17.13 -24.42
CA GLU A 32 10.30 16.99 -24.49
C GLU A 32 10.66 15.81 -25.40
N LEU A 33 11.82 15.90 -26.05
CA LEU A 33 12.37 14.83 -26.86
C LEU A 33 13.28 13.99 -25.97
N VAL A 34 13.06 12.69 -25.91
CA VAL A 34 13.85 11.77 -25.09
C VAL A 34 14.33 10.56 -25.91
N PRO A 35 15.49 9.97 -25.58
CA PRO A 35 15.90 8.67 -26.10
C PRO A 35 14.87 7.59 -25.75
N ILE A 36 14.73 6.56 -26.60
CA ILE A 36 13.79 5.45 -26.36
C ILE A 36 14.08 4.74 -25.02
N GLU A 37 15.35 4.66 -24.63
CA GLU A 37 15.81 4.03 -23.39
C GLU A 37 15.25 4.70 -22.13
N GLU A 38 14.93 5.99 -22.21
CA GLU A 38 14.34 6.78 -21.11
C GLU A 38 12.82 6.96 -21.25
N ALA A 39 12.23 6.40 -22.30
CA ALA A 39 10.84 6.64 -22.66
C ALA A 39 9.85 5.67 -21.98
N LEU A 40 10.31 4.61 -21.30
CA LEU A 40 9.43 3.64 -20.63
C LEU A 40 8.49 4.33 -19.63
N GLY A 41 7.18 4.06 -19.73
CA GLY A 41 6.16 4.65 -18.86
C GLY A 41 5.83 6.11 -19.17
N ARG A 42 6.55 6.78 -20.06
CA ARG A 42 6.25 8.15 -20.53
C ARG A 42 5.04 8.12 -21.48
N VAL A 43 4.42 9.27 -21.70
CA VAL A 43 3.26 9.41 -22.58
C VAL A 43 3.65 10.11 -23.86
N THR A 44 3.31 9.58 -25.03
CA THR A 44 3.59 10.23 -26.32
C THR A 44 2.92 11.59 -26.44
N ALA A 45 3.70 12.61 -26.81
CA ALA A 45 3.17 13.95 -27.10
C ALA A 45 2.66 14.07 -28.53
N GLU A 46 3.16 13.24 -29.46
CA GLU A 46 2.83 13.27 -30.88
C GLU A 46 2.59 11.85 -31.42
N PRO A 47 1.87 11.69 -32.54
CA PRO A 47 1.84 10.41 -33.25
C PRO A 47 3.25 10.05 -33.74
N VAL A 48 3.60 8.77 -33.68
CA VAL A 48 4.91 8.28 -34.12
C VAL A 48 4.73 7.39 -35.35
N PHE A 49 5.49 7.69 -36.39
CA PHE A 49 5.44 6.99 -37.66
C PHE A 49 6.75 6.24 -37.91
N ALA A 50 6.67 5.05 -38.49
CA ALA A 50 7.82 4.22 -38.80
C ALA A 50 8.73 4.88 -39.85
N LEU A 51 10.05 4.90 -39.59
CA LEU A 51 11.05 5.40 -40.56
C LEU A 51 11.55 4.30 -41.50
N ARG A 52 11.43 3.04 -41.08
CA ARG A 52 11.74 1.86 -41.89
C ARG A 52 10.73 0.75 -41.65
N SER A 53 10.58 -0.10 -42.67
CA SER A 53 9.80 -1.31 -42.56
C SER A 53 10.48 -2.35 -41.66
N VAL A 54 9.70 -3.21 -41.02
CA VAL A 54 10.16 -4.34 -40.21
C VAL A 54 9.52 -5.62 -40.73
N PRO A 55 10.29 -6.56 -41.32
CA PRO A 55 11.68 -6.41 -41.74
C PRO A 55 11.84 -5.39 -42.89
N HIS A 56 13.04 -4.85 -43.08
CA HIS A 56 13.36 -3.87 -44.14
C HIS A 56 13.81 -4.51 -45.45
N TYR A 57 13.89 -5.84 -45.49
CA TYR A 57 14.17 -6.68 -46.65
C TYR A 57 13.32 -7.95 -46.56
N ARG A 58 13.27 -8.73 -47.65
CA ARG A 58 12.63 -10.05 -47.65
C ARG A 58 13.53 -11.01 -46.87
N ALA A 59 13.06 -11.52 -45.74
CA ALA A 59 13.87 -12.36 -44.87
C ALA A 59 13.45 -13.82 -44.97
N ALA A 60 14.39 -14.74 -44.80
CA ALA A 60 14.07 -16.15 -44.57
C ALA A 60 13.30 -16.29 -43.24
N ALA A 61 12.16 -16.99 -43.25
CA ALA A 61 11.36 -17.23 -42.05
C ALA A 61 11.83 -18.46 -41.26
N MET A 62 12.64 -19.33 -41.88
CA MET A 62 13.13 -20.59 -41.33
C MET A 62 14.59 -20.80 -41.77
N ASP A 63 15.33 -21.60 -41.02
CA ASP A 63 16.64 -22.11 -41.44
C ASP A 63 16.43 -23.13 -42.56
N GLY A 64 17.27 -23.10 -43.60
CA GLY A 64 17.15 -24.04 -44.72
C GLY A 64 17.75 -23.53 -46.01
N VAL A 65 17.12 -23.89 -47.12
CA VAL A 65 17.60 -23.56 -48.46
C VAL A 65 16.64 -22.60 -49.16
N ALA A 66 17.14 -21.41 -49.48
CA ALA A 66 16.47 -20.43 -50.33
C ALA A 66 16.65 -20.79 -51.80
N LEU A 67 15.55 -20.79 -52.56
CA LEU A 67 15.52 -21.13 -53.97
C LEU A 67 14.37 -20.43 -54.69
N LYS A 68 14.31 -20.57 -56.02
CA LYS A 68 13.13 -20.20 -56.81
C LYS A 68 12.15 -21.37 -56.84
N ALA A 69 10.97 -21.24 -56.26
CA ALA A 69 9.98 -22.29 -56.06
C ALA A 69 9.76 -23.18 -57.30
N SER A 70 9.78 -22.59 -58.51
CA SER A 70 9.60 -23.32 -59.77
C SER A 70 10.60 -24.45 -60.01
N VAL A 71 11.82 -24.38 -59.47
CA VAL A 71 12.83 -25.45 -59.63
C VAL A 71 12.44 -26.74 -58.91
N THR A 72 11.56 -26.63 -57.91
CA THR A 72 11.04 -27.76 -57.13
C THR A 72 9.76 -28.35 -57.71
N PHE A 73 9.22 -27.78 -58.78
CA PHE A 73 7.93 -28.24 -59.32
C PHE A 73 8.02 -29.67 -59.85
N GLY A 74 7.04 -30.48 -59.44
CA GLY A 74 7.02 -31.92 -59.69
C GLY A 74 7.92 -32.75 -58.78
N ALA A 75 8.53 -32.16 -57.74
CA ALA A 75 9.19 -32.93 -56.68
C ALA A 75 8.15 -33.68 -55.83
N ASP A 76 8.32 -34.99 -55.68
CA ASP A 76 7.59 -35.84 -54.75
C ASP A 76 8.52 -36.95 -54.18
N LEU A 77 8.00 -37.76 -53.25
CA LEU A 77 8.77 -38.85 -52.62
C LEU A 77 9.32 -39.89 -53.60
N SER A 78 8.62 -40.12 -54.72
CA SER A 78 8.99 -41.08 -55.75
C SER A 78 9.87 -40.48 -56.86
N SER A 79 9.84 -39.15 -57.01
CA SER A 79 10.60 -38.39 -57.99
C SER A 79 11.16 -37.11 -57.35
N PRO A 80 12.15 -37.22 -56.46
CA PRO A 80 12.72 -36.05 -55.80
C PRO A 80 13.52 -35.20 -56.78
N ARG A 81 13.63 -33.90 -56.49
CA ARG A 81 14.46 -32.97 -57.27
C ARG A 81 15.81 -32.78 -56.60
N ARG A 82 16.88 -33.02 -57.35
CA ARG A 82 18.24 -32.66 -56.94
C ARG A 82 18.54 -31.26 -57.41
N ILE A 83 18.95 -30.39 -56.49
CA ILE A 83 19.19 -28.98 -56.69
C ILE A 83 20.63 -28.67 -56.30
N HIS A 84 21.34 -27.93 -57.15
CA HIS A 84 22.73 -27.57 -56.90
C HIS A 84 22.85 -26.33 -55.99
N LEU A 85 23.61 -26.49 -54.90
CA LEU A 85 23.95 -25.42 -53.97
C LEU A 85 24.91 -24.43 -54.63
N GLY A 86 24.71 -23.13 -54.38
CA GLY A 86 25.52 -22.04 -54.91
C GLY A 86 25.09 -21.53 -56.29
N GLU A 87 24.19 -22.24 -56.98
CA GLU A 87 23.62 -21.82 -58.27
C GLU A 87 22.09 -21.71 -58.20
N GLU A 88 21.40 -22.80 -57.82
CA GLU A 88 19.94 -22.88 -57.80
C GLU A 88 19.33 -22.73 -56.40
N ALA A 89 20.17 -22.93 -55.39
CA ALA A 89 19.81 -23.02 -53.99
C ALA A 89 20.92 -22.44 -53.11
N PHE A 90 20.55 -21.74 -52.04
CA PHE A 90 21.50 -21.13 -51.12
C PHE A 90 21.09 -21.41 -49.68
N TRP A 91 22.04 -21.83 -48.85
CA TRP A 91 21.78 -21.96 -47.42
C TRP A 91 21.51 -20.58 -46.82
N VAL A 92 20.41 -20.49 -46.08
CA VAL A 92 20.00 -19.30 -45.33
C VAL A 92 19.61 -19.72 -43.92
N SER A 93 19.92 -18.86 -42.98
CA SER A 93 19.40 -18.93 -41.62
C SER A 93 18.17 -18.02 -41.49
N THR A 94 17.37 -18.25 -40.47
CA THR A 94 16.21 -17.43 -40.11
C THR A 94 16.65 -15.98 -39.91
N GLY A 95 16.00 -15.08 -40.63
CA GLY A 95 16.34 -13.66 -40.64
C GLY A 95 17.33 -13.26 -41.72
N ASP A 96 18.01 -14.19 -42.41
CA ASP A 96 18.91 -13.82 -43.49
C ASP A 96 18.16 -13.15 -44.65
N PRO A 97 18.80 -12.21 -45.37
CA PRO A 97 18.24 -11.65 -46.59
C PRO A 97 18.06 -12.75 -47.64
N LEU A 98 16.88 -12.77 -48.28
CA LEU A 98 16.62 -13.73 -49.35
C LEU A 98 17.55 -13.44 -50.54
N PRO A 99 18.33 -14.42 -51.03
CA PRO A 99 19.22 -14.26 -52.18
C PRO A 99 18.48 -13.81 -53.43
N GLU A 100 19.19 -13.11 -54.33
CA GLU A 100 18.60 -12.61 -55.56
C GLU A 100 18.02 -13.75 -56.41
N GLY A 101 16.83 -13.53 -56.98
CA GLY A 101 16.12 -14.52 -57.80
C GLY A 101 15.40 -15.63 -57.03
N CYS A 102 15.62 -15.76 -55.72
CA CYS A 102 14.88 -16.69 -54.86
C CYS A 102 13.52 -16.11 -54.45
N ASP A 103 12.52 -16.98 -54.30
CA ASP A 103 11.17 -16.61 -53.85
C ASP A 103 10.59 -17.60 -52.83
N ALA A 104 11.33 -18.62 -52.38
CA ALA A 104 10.89 -19.56 -51.35
C ALA A 104 12.06 -20.05 -50.50
N VAL A 105 11.78 -20.48 -49.28
CA VAL A 105 12.70 -21.20 -48.40
C VAL A 105 12.11 -22.56 -48.03
N VAL A 106 12.87 -23.63 -48.24
CA VAL A 106 12.54 -24.98 -47.76
C VAL A 106 13.28 -25.20 -46.45
N MET A 107 12.58 -25.65 -45.41
CA MET A 107 13.15 -25.82 -44.06
C MET A 107 14.25 -26.87 -44.08
N ALA A 108 15.31 -26.68 -43.29
CA ALA A 108 16.46 -27.58 -43.23
C ALA A 108 16.06 -29.04 -42.97
N GLU A 109 15.00 -29.28 -42.18
CA GLU A 109 14.45 -30.61 -41.89
C GLU A 109 13.84 -31.31 -43.11
N GLU A 110 13.46 -30.55 -44.14
CA GLU A 110 12.91 -31.05 -45.40
C GLU A 110 13.96 -31.14 -46.52
N VAL A 111 15.20 -30.74 -46.23
CA VAL A 111 16.32 -30.75 -47.18
C VAL A 111 17.20 -31.99 -46.93
N HIS A 112 17.27 -32.88 -47.91
CA HIS A 112 18.10 -34.08 -47.81
C HIS A 112 19.44 -33.83 -48.51
N GLN A 113 20.51 -33.63 -47.74
CA GLN A 113 21.83 -33.39 -48.32
C GLN A 113 22.41 -34.69 -48.91
N VAL A 114 22.73 -34.66 -50.21
CA VAL A 114 23.29 -35.81 -50.94
C VAL A 114 24.81 -35.79 -50.88
N ASP A 115 25.41 -34.62 -51.07
CA ASP A 115 26.85 -34.36 -51.00
C ASP A 115 27.12 -32.87 -50.65
N SER A 116 28.36 -32.40 -50.81
CA SER A 116 28.75 -31.03 -50.48
C SER A 116 28.13 -29.96 -51.39
N GLU A 117 27.66 -30.31 -52.58
CA GLU A 117 27.19 -29.38 -53.62
C GLU A 117 25.73 -29.62 -54.01
N THR A 118 25.10 -30.69 -53.54
CA THR A 118 23.76 -31.11 -53.99
C THR A 118 22.83 -31.42 -52.82
N VAL A 119 21.62 -30.87 -52.89
CA VAL A 119 20.51 -31.21 -51.99
C VAL A 119 19.37 -31.85 -52.77
N GLU A 120 18.63 -32.71 -52.09
CA GLU A 120 17.47 -33.41 -52.63
C GLU A 120 16.21 -32.95 -51.89
N LEU A 121 15.20 -32.55 -52.66
CA LEU A 121 13.91 -32.09 -52.18
C LEU A 121 12.83 -33.05 -52.62
N GLN A 122 12.08 -33.56 -51.65
CA GLN A 122 11.02 -34.56 -51.85
C GLN A 122 9.62 -33.93 -51.97
N ARG A 123 9.53 -32.60 -51.91
CA ARG A 123 8.28 -31.84 -52.01
C ARG A 123 8.53 -30.54 -52.76
N ALA A 124 7.54 -30.12 -53.56
CA ALA A 124 7.57 -28.81 -54.20
C ALA A 124 7.30 -27.68 -53.20
N ALA A 125 8.14 -26.65 -53.22
CA ALA A 125 7.92 -25.39 -52.50
C ALA A 125 6.90 -24.52 -53.26
N ARG A 126 6.13 -23.73 -52.51
CA ARG A 126 5.23 -22.71 -53.10
C ARG A 126 5.96 -21.37 -53.20
N PRO A 127 5.64 -20.53 -54.22
CA PRO A 127 6.13 -19.15 -54.22
C PRO A 127 5.79 -18.43 -52.91
N TRP A 128 6.77 -17.73 -52.36
CA TRP A 128 6.72 -17.02 -51.07
C TRP A 128 6.58 -17.89 -49.83
N GLN A 129 6.79 -19.20 -49.96
CA GLN A 129 6.84 -20.10 -48.81
C GLN A 129 8.00 -19.75 -47.90
N HIS A 130 7.69 -19.55 -46.62
CA HIS A 130 8.67 -19.25 -45.56
C HIS A 130 9.56 -18.04 -45.89
N VAL A 131 9.01 -17.07 -46.61
CA VAL A 131 9.62 -15.77 -46.84
C VAL A 131 8.81 -14.72 -46.11
N ARG A 132 9.47 -13.95 -45.26
CA ARG A 132 8.89 -12.79 -44.58
C ARG A 132 8.94 -11.59 -45.53
N PRO A 133 7.80 -11.02 -45.97
CA PRO A 133 7.80 -9.86 -46.85
C PRO A 133 8.32 -8.60 -46.14
N VAL A 134 8.74 -7.60 -46.93
CA VAL A 134 9.14 -6.28 -46.38
C VAL A 134 7.94 -5.65 -45.69
N GLY A 135 8.12 -5.24 -44.44
CA GLY A 135 7.07 -4.60 -43.64
C GLY A 135 5.93 -5.53 -43.24
N GLU A 136 6.20 -6.83 -43.13
CA GLU A 136 5.24 -7.82 -42.59
C GLU A 136 4.67 -7.39 -41.22
N ASP A 137 5.52 -6.82 -40.35
CA ASP A 137 5.14 -6.36 -39.01
C ASP A 137 4.79 -4.86 -39.02
N ILE A 138 5.70 -4.02 -39.52
CA ILE A 138 5.52 -2.56 -39.59
C ILE A 138 5.94 -2.07 -40.96
N ALA A 139 5.09 -1.31 -41.66
CA ALA A 139 5.45 -0.67 -42.91
C ALA A 139 6.04 0.73 -42.68
N ALA A 140 7.06 1.12 -43.47
CA ALA A 140 7.56 2.50 -43.44
C ALA A 140 6.42 3.51 -43.71
N GLY A 141 6.35 4.56 -42.89
CA GLY A 141 5.28 5.57 -42.94
C GLY A 141 3.99 5.19 -42.19
N GLU A 142 3.87 3.96 -41.67
CA GLU A 142 2.76 3.55 -40.82
C GLU A 142 2.83 4.23 -39.45
N MET A 143 1.68 4.61 -38.88
CA MET A 143 1.62 5.10 -37.50
C MET A 143 1.74 3.93 -36.52
N ILE A 144 2.79 3.91 -35.72
CA ILE A 144 3.03 2.88 -34.71
C ILE A 144 2.23 3.19 -33.45
N LEU A 145 2.27 4.45 -32.99
CA LEU A 145 1.64 4.88 -31.75
C LEU A 145 0.90 6.22 -31.94
N PRO A 146 -0.32 6.36 -31.42
CA PRO A 146 -1.01 7.65 -31.38
C PRO A 146 -0.45 8.56 -30.29
N ARG A 147 -0.88 9.82 -30.29
CA ARG A 147 -0.68 10.77 -29.16
C ARG A 147 -1.41 10.28 -27.91
N GLY A 148 -0.85 10.52 -26.73
CA GLY A 148 -1.47 10.17 -25.45
C GLY A 148 -1.24 8.70 -25.05
N TRP A 149 -0.36 8.00 -25.76
CA TRP A 149 -0.06 6.60 -25.50
C TRP A 149 0.99 6.46 -24.41
N ARG A 150 0.70 5.70 -23.35
CA ARG A 150 1.67 5.37 -22.30
C ARG A 150 2.55 4.21 -22.74
N LEU A 151 3.84 4.47 -22.87
CA LEU A 151 4.82 3.55 -23.46
C LEU A 151 5.08 2.32 -22.57
N ARG A 152 5.00 1.13 -23.17
CA ARG A 152 5.25 -0.19 -22.58
C ARG A 152 6.54 -0.80 -23.14
N PRO A 153 7.07 -1.89 -22.55
CA PRO A 153 8.34 -2.47 -23.00
C PRO A 153 8.39 -2.84 -24.49
N TRP A 154 7.33 -3.48 -25.02
CA TRP A 154 7.24 -3.86 -26.43
C TRP A 154 7.05 -2.67 -27.38
N ASP A 155 6.47 -1.56 -26.89
CA ASP A 155 6.37 -0.34 -27.69
C ASP A 155 7.77 0.20 -28.00
N LEU A 156 8.71 0.13 -27.04
CA LEU A 156 10.10 0.53 -27.25
C LEU A 156 10.82 -0.34 -28.30
N GLY A 157 10.58 -1.66 -28.27
CA GLY A 157 11.11 -2.59 -29.26
C GLY A 157 10.60 -2.31 -30.67
N ALA A 158 9.29 -2.06 -30.81
CA ALA A 158 8.68 -1.69 -32.09
C ALA A 158 9.25 -0.37 -32.63
N LEU A 159 9.41 0.65 -31.77
CA LEU A 159 9.99 1.94 -32.14
C LEU A 159 11.44 1.80 -32.65
N LEU A 160 12.29 1.08 -31.91
CA LEU A 160 13.68 0.82 -32.31
C LEU A 160 13.76 0.02 -33.62
N GLY A 161 12.93 -1.02 -33.74
CA GLY A 161 12.79 -1.81 -34.96
C GLY A 161 12.43 -0.94 -36.17
N ALA A 162 11.47 -0.03 -35.99
CA ALA A 162 11.04 0.92 -37.01
C ALA A 162 11.98 2.13 -37.21
N GLY A 163 13.14 2.15 -36.56
CA GLY A 163 14.20 3.13 -36.77
C GLY A 163 14.10 4.39 -35.93
N ILE A 164 13.21 4.43 -34.94
CA ILE A 164 13.03 5.55 -34.02
C ILE A 164 14.02 5.42 -32.87
N LYS A 165 14.85 6.45 -32.66
CA LYS A 165 15.83 6.53 -31.55
C LYS A 165 15.43 7.52 -30.47
N GLU A 166 14.62 8.50 -30.82
CA GLU A 166 14.12 9.53 -29.92
C GLU A 166 12.64 9.76 -30.20
N ILE A 167 11.89 10.14 -29.17
CA ILE A 167 10.45 10.27 -29.23
C ILE A 167 9.98 11.51 -28.46
N TRP A 168 9.03 12.24 -29.04
CA TRP A 168 8.35 13.33 -28.35
C TRP A 168 7.39 12.76 -27.31
N VAL A 169 7.68 13.01 -26.04
CA VAL A 169 6.83 12.65 -24.91
C VAL A 169 6.29 13.91 -24.24
N LYS A 170 5.16 13.78 -23.55
CA LYS A 170 4.68 14.84 -22.67
C LYS A 170 5.72 15.10 -21.59
N ARG A 171 6.02 16.37 -21.36
CA ARG A 171 6.87 16.80 -20.25
C ARG A 171 6.20 16.36 -18.94
N PRO A 172 6.94 15.85 -17.95
CA PRO A 172 6.38 15.61 -16.62
C PRO A 172 5.86 16.93 -16.05
N PRO A 173 4.58 17.03 -15.62
CA PRO A 173 4.09 18.21 -14.92
C PRO A 173 4.97 18.50 -13.71
N LEU A 174 5.36 19.76 -13.55
CA LEU A 174 6.12 20.22 -12.38
C LEU A 174 5.16 20.80 -11.34
N ILE A 175 5.22 20.32 -10.10
CA ILE A 175 4.31 20.73 -9.03
C ILE A 175 5.09 21.46 -7.96
N GLY A 176 4.71 22.70 -7.65
CA GLY A 176 5.25 23.44 -6.53
C GLY A 176 4.54 23.04 -5.25
N VAL A 177 5.23 22.36 -4.33
CA VAL A 177 4.68 21.93 -3.04
C VAL A 177 5.21 22.87 -1.96
N ILE A 178 4.30 23.55 -1.27
CA ILE A 178 4.58 24.55 -0.26
C ILE A 178 4.02 24.07 1.09
N PRO A 179 4.86 23.57 2.00
CA PRO A 179 4.47 23.29 3.37
C PRO A 179 4.21 24.58 4.15
N THR A 180 3.07 24.66 4.82
CA THR A 180 2.68 25.83 5.62
C THR A 180 2.34 25.42 7.06
N GLY A 181 2.96 26.06 8.05
CA GLY A 181 2.59 25.84 9.44
C GLY A 181 3.60 26.46 10.42
N GLY A 182 3.10 27.13 11.45
CA GLY A 182 3.95 27.73 12.50
C GLY A 182 4.66 26.71 13.38
N GLU A 183 4.13 25.49 13.46
CA GLU A 183 4.66 24.35 14.23
C GLU A 183 5.65 23.48 13.46
N LEU A 184 5.70 23.64 12.14
CA LEU A 184 6.46 22.75 11.26
C LEU A 184 7.96 23.03 11.34
N VAL A 185 8.74 21.95 11.41
CA VAL A 185 10.20 21.99 11.33
C VAL A 185 10.71 20.99 10.30
N GLU A 186 11.90 21.23 9.76
CA GLU A 186 12.55 20.27 8.87
C GLU A 186 12.80 18.94 9.60
N ALA A 187 12.50 17.84 8.92
CA ALA A 187 12.74 16.50 9.45
C ALA A 187 14.24 16.15 9.33
N THR A 188 15.02 16.42 10.38
CA THR A 188 16.45 16.07 10.44
C THR A 188 16.77 15.17 11.64
N GLU A 189 17.74 14.27 11.47
CA GLU A 189 18.16 13.33 12.54
C GLU A 189 18.91 14.02 13.69
N GLU A 190 19.48 15.20 13.42
CA GLU A 190 20.47 15.85 14.27
C GLU A 190 19.87 16.57 15.49
N ARG A 191 18.54 16.67 15.57
CA ARG A 191 17.86 17.46 16.60
C ARG A 191 16.66 16.73 17.20
N SER A 192 16.61 16.67 18.52
CA SER A 192 15.40 16.29 19.26
C SER A 192 14.30 17.36 19.07
N LEU A 193 13.09 16.91 18.77
CA LEU A 193 11.92 17.77 18.62
C LEU A 193 11.53 18.38 19.97
N ARG A 194 11.23 19.69 19.98
CA ARG A 194 10.65 20.35 21.16
C ARG A 194 9.13 20.15 21.16
N GLU A 195 8.53 20.33 22.32
CA GLU A 195 7.07 20.37 22.43
C GLU A 195 6.50 21.46 21.51
N GLY A 196 5.47 21.10 20.74
CA GLY A 196 4.87 21.98 19.74
C GLY A 196 5.60 22.03 18.40
N GLU A 197 6.70 21.29 18.21
CA GLU A 197 7.34 21.13 16.89
C GLU A 197 6.87 19.84 16.24
N ILE A 198 6.51 19.91 14.96
CA ILE A 198 6.11 18.78 14.13
C ILE A 198 7.06 18.68 12.94
N PRO A 199 7.74 17.53 12.73
CA PRO A 199 8.56 17.35 11.54
C PRO A 199 7.65 17.34 10.31
N GLU A 200 8.01 18.11 9.29
CA GLU A 200 7.27 18.12 8.02
C GLU A 200 7.56 16.83 7.25
N PHE A 201 6.53 16.04 6.99
CA PHE A 201 6.61 14.78 6.24
C PHE A 201 5.57 14.65 5.14
N ASP A 202 4.54 15.51 5.10
CA ASP A 202 3.46 15.42 4.12
C ASP A 202 3.98 15.72 2.71
N SER A 203 4.99 16.60 2.58
CA SER A 203 5.63 16.86 1.29
C SER A 203 6.27 15.61 0.68
N ALA A 204 6.92 14.78 1.50
CA ALA A 204 7.51 13.52 1.05
C ALA A 204 6.44 12.51 0.62
N VAL A 205 5.30 12.47 1.34
CA VAL A 205 4.16 11.61 0.98
C VAL A 205 3.57 12.05 -0.36
N ILE A 206 3.29 13.34 -0.54
CA ILE A 206 2.74 13.87 -1.81
C ILE A 206 3.73 13.69 -2.96
N GLU A 207 5.02 13.93 -2.73
CA GLU A 207 6.04 13.68 -3.74
C GLU A 207 6.06 12.22 -4.21
N GLY A 208 5.94 11.26 -3.29
CA GLY A 208 5.80 9.84 -3.62
C GLY A 208 4.60 9.58 -4.53
N MET A 209 3.41 10.05 -4.13
CA MET A 209 2.17 9.87 -4.90
C MET A 209 2.24 10.50 -6.31
N VAL A 210 2.86 11.68 -6.42
CA VAL A 210 2.99 12.43 -7.68
C VAL A 210 3.98 11.75 -8.63
N ARG A 211 5.09 11.22 -8.10
CA ARG A 211 6.09 10.50 -8.91
C ARG A 211 5.52 9.22 -9.52
N GLU A 212 4.63 8.50 -8.83
CA GLU A 212 3.94 7.31 -9.37
C GLU A 212 3.11 7.61 -10.63
N VAL A 213 2.57 8.83 -10.75
CA VAL A 213 1.81 9.28 -11.94
C VAL A 213 2.74 9.74 -13.07
N GLY A 214 4.03 9.95 -12.80
CA GLY A 214 5.03 10.42 -13.77
C GLY A 214 5.20 11.93 -13.79
N ALA A 215 4.91 12.62 -12.69
CA ALA A 215 5.13 14.06 -12.50
C ALA A 215 6.31 14.34 -11.56
N ARG A 216 6.74 15.61 -11.49
CA ARG A 216 7.90 16.06 -10.68
C ARG A 216 7.44 17.07 -9.63
N VAL A 217 8.17 17.13 -8.51
CA VAL A 217 7.91 18.08 -7.43
C VAL A 217 9.07 19.05 -7.28
N LEU A 218 8.75 20.33 -7.14
CA LEU A 218 9.59 21.35 -6.58
C LEU A 218 9.09 21.61 -5.14
N ARG A 219 9.85 21.18 -4.14
CA ARG A 219 9.52 21.45 -2.73
C ARG A 219 10.05 22.82 -2.33
N HIS A 220 9.15 23.72 -1.94
CA HIS A 220 9.49 24.99 -1.32
C HIS A 220 9.86 24.78 0.16
N PRO A 221 10.75 25.60 0.74
CA PRO A 221 10.97 25.62 2.19
C PRO A 221 9.66 25.82 2.98
N ILE A 222 9.64 25.40 4.25
CA ILE A 222 8.48 25.60 5.13
C ILE A 222 8.16 27.10 5.24
N VAL A 223 6.89 27.45 5.04
CA VAL A 223 6.36 28.81 5.14
C VAL A 223 5.52 28.93 6.42
N ARG A 224 5.58 30.09 7.09
CA ARG A 224 4.77 30.32 8.29
C ARG A 224 3.31 30.57 7.93
N ASP A 225 2.43 30.49 8.91
CA ASP A 225 1.01 30.85 8.78
C ASP A 225 0.82 32.39 8.68
N ASP A 226 1.39 32.98 7.63
CA ASP A 226 1.26 34.38 7.25
C ASP A 226 0.81 34.49 5.79
N LEU A 227 -0.23 35.30 5.54
CA LEU A 227 -0.85 35.41 4.24
C LEU A 227 0.12 35.94 3.17
N GLU A 228 0.94 36.94 3.46
CA GLU A 228 1.85 37.50 2.47
C GLU A 228 3.03 36.56 2.20
N GLU A 229 3.53 35.86 3.22
CA GLU A 229 4.56 34.82 3.03
C GLU A 229 4.04 33.69 2.12
N ILE A 230 2.83 33.20 2.37
CA ILE A 230 2.20 32.14 1.54
C ILE A 230 1.99 32.63 0.09
N ARG A 231 1.47 33.85 -0.10
CA ARG A 231 1.31 34.45 -1.44
C ARG A 231 2.66 34.62 -2.15
N GLY A 232 3.70 35.01 -1.41
CA GLY A 232 5.08 35.10 -1.90
C GLY A 232 5.56 33.76 -2.45
N ALA A 233 5.47 32.70 -1.64
CA ALA A 233 5.86 31.35 -2.02
C ALA A 233 5.09 30.83 -3.25
N MET A 234 3.78 31.09 -3.33
CA MET A 234 2.95 30.74 -4.50
C MET A 234 3.46 31.41 -5.78
N ARG A 235 3.83 32.70 -5.71
CA ARG A 235 4.41 33.41 -6.86
C ARG A 235 5.79 32.89 -7.22
N GLU A 236 6.60 32.50 -6.24
CA GLU A 236 7.95 31.96 -6.45
C GLU A 236 7.91 30.64 -7.19
N VAL A 237 7.12 29.66 -6.73
CA VAL A 237 7.02 28.36 -7.42
C VAL A 237 6.44 28.49 -8.84
N LEU A 238 5.52 29.45 -9.07
CA LEU A 238 5.02 29.75 -10.41
C LEU A 238 6.09 30.38 -11.31
N LYS A 239 6.95 31.26 -10.78
CA LYS A 239 8.09 31.83 -11.51
C LYS A 239 9.13 30.77 -11.87
N GLU A 240 9.29 29.73 -11.05
CA GLU A 240 10.12 28.56 -11.35
C GLU A 240 9.52 27.62 -12.42
N GLY A 241 8.32 27.93 -12.93
CA GLY A 241 7.70 27.20 -14.03
C GLY A 241 6.86 25.99 -13.59
N CYS A 242 6.41 25.97 -12.34
CA CYS A 242 5.45 24.97 -11.87
C CYS A 242 4.11 25.08 -12.61
N ASP A 243 3.55 23.93 -12.95
CA ASP A 243 2.27 23.77 -13.65
C ASP A 243 1.07 23.64 -12.69
N ILE A 244 1.34 23.28 -11.43
CA ILE A 244 0.36 23.19 -10.34
C ILE A 244 1.01 23.76 -9.07
N VAL A 245 0.22 24.46 -8.25
CA VAL A 245 0.60 24.86 -6.89
C VAL A 245 -0.13 24.00 -5.88
N VAL A 246 0.60 23.40 -4.95
CA VAL A 246 0.06 22.61 -3.84
C VAL A 246 0.46 23.28 -2.53
N LEU A 247 -0.52 23.62 -1.71
CA LEU A 247 -0.33 24.13 -0.36
C LEU A 247 -0.62 22.98 0.61
N LEU A 248 0.36 22.63 1.44
CA LEU A 248 0.23 21.57 2.45
C LEU A 248 0.01 22.20 3.82
N ALA A 249 -1.02 21.73 4.53
CA ALA A 249 -1.47 22.30 5.80
C ALA A 249 -2.06 23.72 5.65
N GLY A 250 -2.28 24.46 6.75
CA GLY A 250 -2.90 25.79 6.73
C GLY A 250 -4.41 25.86 6.43
N SER A 251 -5.02 24.80 5.88
CA SER A 251 -6.47 24.71 5.66
C SER A 251 -7.21 24.10 6.87
N SER A 252 -8.04 24.89 7.54
CA SER A 252 -8.74 24.50 8.76
C SER A 252 -10.09 25.18 8.89
N ALA A 253 -11.02 24.53 9.61
CA ALA A 253 -12.29 25.13 10.04
C ALA A 253 -12.13 26.21 11.14
N GLY A 254 -10.89 26.63 11.43
CA GLY A 254 -10.49 27.60 12.46
C GLY A 254 -10.84 29.06 12.12
N GLU A 255 -10.27 30.01 12.86
CA GLU A 255 -10.64 31.43 12.75
C GLU A 255 -10.12 32.12 11.46
N ARG A 256 -9.05 31.61 10.82
CA ARG A 256 -8.56 32.02 9.48
C ARG A 256 -7.96 30.82 8.75
N ASP A 257 -8.37 30.64 7.50
CA ASP A 257 -7.81 29.64 6.58
C ASP A 257 -6.95 30.40 5.56
N TYR A 258 -5.66 30.53 5.86
CA TYR A 258 -4.73 31.33 5.05
C TYR A 258 -4.57 30.74 3.64
N VAL A 259 -4.73 29.43 3.49
CA VAL A 259 -4.61 28.75 2.20
C VAL A 259 -5.76 29.14 1.27
N ALA A 260 -6.99 29.04 1.74
CA ALA A 260 -8.15 29.44 0.94
C ALA A 260 -8.12 30.94 0.60
N GLU A 261 -7.72 31.78 1.56
CA GLU A 261 -7.59 33.23 1.36
C GLU A 261 -6.46 33.58 0.38
N ALA A 262 -5.30 32.90 0.45
CA ALA A 262 -4.20 33.09 -0.49
C ALA A 262 -4.59 32.70 -1.93
N ILE A 263 -5.27 31.55 -2.11
CA ILE A 263 -5.80 31.14 -3.42
C ILE A 263 -6.79 32.18 -3.96
N ALA A 264 -7.72 32.65 -3.13
CA ALA A 264 -8.69 33.68 -3.52
C ALA A 264 -8.02 35.04 -3.85
N SER A 265 -6.89 35.35 -3.21
CA SER A 265 -6.20 36.63 -3.40
C SER A 265 -5.29 36.64 -4.63
N GLU A 266 -4.65 35.52 -4.95
CA GLU A 266 -3.76 35.39 -6.10
C GLU A 266 -4.48 34.91 -7.38
N GLY A 267 -5.74 34.51 -7.26
CA GLY A 267 -6.52 34.02 -8.39
C GLY A 267 -7.99 33.80 -8.04
N GLU A 268 -8.47 32.58 -8.28
CA GLU A 268 -9.87 32.21 -8.12
C GLU A 268 -9.99 30.98 -7.23
N LEU A 269 -10.71 31.13 -6.11
CA LEU A 269 -11.10 30.03 -5.23
C LEU A 269 -12.40 29.42 -5.73
N LEU A 270 -12.37 28.14 -6.11
CA LEU A 270 -13.52 27.41 -6.66
C LEU A 270 -14.28 26.64 -5.59
N VAL A 271 -13.53 25.98 -4.70
CA VAL A 271 -14.08 25.13 -3.64
C VAL A 271 -13.34 25.40 -2.35
N HIS A 272 -14.08 25.53 -1.26
CA HIS A 272 -13.54 25.61 0.10
C HIS A 272 -14.41 24.74 1.00
N GLY A 273 -13.97 23.50 1.21
CA GLY A 273 -14.76 22.50 1.92
C GLY A 273 -15.38 21.45 1.00
N VAL A 274 -14.90 20.21 1.13
CA VAL A 274 -15.38 19.05 0.36
C VAL A 274 -16.18 18.11 1.26
N GLY A 275 -17.19 17.45 0.70
CA GLY A 275 -18.07 16.48 1.37
C GLY A 275 -17.41 15.12 1.62
N VAL A 276 -16.17 15.10 2.11
CA VAL A 276 -15.40 13.88 2.39
C VAL A 276 -14.82 13.87 3.80
N MET A 277 -14.70 12.67 4.38
CA MET A 277 -14.10 12.45 5.69
C MET A 277 -13.14 11.24 5.64
N PRO A 278 -11.85 11.38 5.97
CA PRO A 278 -11.11 12.64 6.19
C PRO A 278 -10.93 13.44 4.88
N GLY A 279 -10.54 14.72 4.98
CA GLY A 279 -10.34 15.59 3.80
C GLY A 279 -11.25 16.82 3.69
N LYS A 280 -12.18 17.00 4.64
CA LYS A 280 -13.15 18.11 4.60
C LYS A 280 -12.58 19.50 4.25
N PRO A 281 -11.46 19.99 4.83
CA PRO A 281 -11.04 21.38 4.62
C PRO A 281 -10.31 21.66 3.30
N THR A 282 -10.29 20.72 2.35
CA THR A 282 -9.66 20.93 1.03
C THR A 282 -10.14 22.22 0.34
N ALA A 283 -9.19 22.98 -0.18
CA ALA A 283 -9.43 24.17 -1.00
C ALA A 283 -8.94 23.92 -2.43
N LEU A 284 -9.75 24.26 -3.43
CA LEU A 284 -9.41 24.10 -4.85
C LEU A 284 -9.56 25.44 -5.56
N GLY A 285 -8.64 25.78 -6.44
CA GLY A 285 -8.69 27.02 -7.19
C GLY A 285 -7.76 27.06 -8.39
N VAL A 286 -7.63 28.25 -8.97
CA VAL A 286 -6.71 28.53 -10.08
C VAL A 286 -5.96 29.82 -9.78
N VAL A 287 -4.63 29.78 -9.88
CA VAL A 287 -3.72 30.90 -9.62
C VAL A 287 -2.73 31.02 -10.77
N GLY A 288 -2.57 32.22 -11.33
CA GLY A 288 -1.72 32.42 -12.51
C GLY A 288 -2.13 31.57 -13.73
N GLY A 289 -3.40 31.19 -13.83
CA GLY A 289 -3.91 30.27 -14.86
C GLY A 289 -3.55 28.79 -14.64
N LYS A 290 -2.91 28.45 -13.53
CA LYS A 290 -2.54 27.09 -13.11
C LYS A 290 -3.43 26.61 -11.98
N ALA A 291 -3.64 25.30 -11.86
CA ALA A 291 -4.42 24.76 -10.75
C ALA A 291 -3.71 25.01 -9.41
N ALA A 292 -4.49 25.31 -8.37
CA ALA A 292 -4.04 25.42 -7.00
C ALA A 292 -4.84 24.45 -6.11
N VAL A 293 -4.14 23.61 -5.34
CA VAL A 293 -4.74 22.59 -4.47
C VAL A 293 -4.24 22.79 -3.05
N GLY A 294 -5.13 23.23 -2.16
CA GLY A 294 -4.92 23.30 -0.72
C GLY A 294 -5.29 21.98 -0.06
N LEU A 295 -4.28 21.25 0.39
CA LEU A 295 -4.43 19.97 1.08
C LEU A 295 -4.53 20.19 2.61
N PRO A 296 -5.37 19.42 3.32
CA PRO A 296 -5.47 19.51 4.78
C PRO A 296 -4.18 19.14 5.51
N GLY A 297 -3.91 19.74 6.67
CA GLY A 297 -2.67 19.47 7.45
C GLY A 297 -2.64 18.16 8.24
N TYR A 298 -3.67 17.32 8.14
CA TYR A 298 -3.62 15.97 8.70
C TYR A 298 -3.20 14.98 7.60
N PRO A 299 -2.20 14.11 7.83
CA PRO A 299 -1.63 13.25 6.78
C PRO A 299 -2.66 12.44 6.00
N VAL A 300 -3.59 11.79 6.70
CA VAL A 300 -4.57 10.95 6.02
C VAL A 300 -5.58 11.81 5.26
N SER A 301 -5.89 13.01 5.75
CA SER A 301 -6.71 13.96 5.00
C SER A 301 -5.99 14.46 3.74
N ALA A 302 -4.69 14.76 3.82
CA ALA A 302 -3.87 15.18 2.69
C ALA A 302 -3.81 14.10 1.61
N VAL A 303 -3.52 12.85 1.99
CA VAL A 303 -3.48 11.71 1.07
C VAL A 303 -4.82 11.48 0.39
N ILE A 304 -5.93 11.45 1.13
CA ILE A 304 -7.26 11.26 0.55
C ILE A 304 -7.64 12.43 -0.37
N ALA A 305 -7.31 13.67 -0.02
CA ALA A 305 -7.56 14.83 -0.87
C ALA A 305 -6.68 14.81 -2.14
N ALA A 306 -5.41 14.43 -2.03
CA ALA A 306 -4.52 14.29 -3.18
C ALA A 306 -5.00 13.18 -4.13
N ASP A 307 -5.44 12.04 -3.59
CA ASP A 307 -6.04 10.94 -4.35
C ASP A 307 -7.30 11.36 -5.12
N LEU A 308 -8.13 12.22 -4.51
CA LEU A 308 -9.38 12.69 -5.12
C LEU A 308 -9.19 13.83 -6.12
N PHE A 309 -8.18 14.68 -5.96
CA PHE A 309 -8.08 15.93 -6.70
C PHE A 309 -6.76 16.13 -7.44
N LEU A 310 -5.63 15.84 -6.79
CA LEU A 310 -4.31 16.08 -7.38
C LEU A 310 -3.94 15.03 -8.41
N LEU A 311 -4.12 13.73 -8.11
CA LEU A 311 -3.77 12.66 -9.04
C LEU A 311 -4.64 12.68 -10.30
N PRO A 312 -5.98 12.80 -10.23
CA PRO A 312 -6.82 12.88 -11.43
C PRO A 312 -6.52 14.11 -12.29
N LEU A 313 -6.13 15.22 -11.68
CA LEU A 313 -5.68 16.42 -12.38
C LEU A 313 -4.39 16.16 -13.19
N LEU A 314 -3.39 15.53 -12.57
CA LEU A 314 -2.12 15.17 -13.23
C LEU A 314 -2.32 14.17 -14.36
N GLU A 315 -3.15 13.16 -14.14
CA GLU A 315 -3.50 12.18 -15.16
C GLU A 315 -4.17 12.85 -16.35
N ALA A 316 -5.11 13.78 -16.11
CA ALA A 316 -5.72 14.57 -17.16
C ALA A 316 -4.71 15.45 -17.92
N MET A 317 -3.71 16.04 -17.24
CA MET A 317 -2.63 16.79 -17.90
C MET A 317 -1.79 15.90 -18.81
N LEU A 318 -1.54 14.66 -18.39
CA LEU A 318 -0.88 13.64 -19.19
C LEU A 318 -1.79 13.01 -20.25
N GLY A 319 -3.05 13.45 -20.37
CA GLY A 319 -4.03 12.88 -21.31
C GLY A 319 -4.42 11.45 -20.98
N GLN A 320 -4.29 11.05 -19.72
CA GLN A 320 -4.62 9.73 -19.22
C GLN A 320 -5.98 9.75 -18.51
N LEU A 321 -6.63 8.60 -18.46
CA LEU A 321 -7.81 8.42 -17.60
C LEU A 321 -7.37 8.28 -16.15
N PRO A 322 -8.23 8.69 -15.18
CA PRO A 322 -7.91 8.48 -13.78
C PRO A 322 -7.69 7.01 -13.45
N SER A 323 -6.56 6.70 -12.81
CA SER A 323 -6.22 5.34 -12.40
C SER A 323 -7.26 4.83 -11.42
N ARG A 324 -7.84 3.66 -11.71
CA ARG A 324 -8.76 2.98 -10.81
C ARG A 324 -8.05 1.83 -10.15
N ARG A 325 -8.07 1.83 -8.81
CA ARG A 325 -7.64 0.66 -8.03
C ARG A 325 -8.60 -0.50 -8.31
N PRO A 326 -8.09 -1.74 -8.42
CA PRO A 326 -8.95 -2.92 -8.42
C PRO A 326 -9.86 -2.88 -7.19
N THR A 327 -11.12 -3.26 -7.39
CA THR A 327 -12.11 -3.38 -6.32
C THR A 327 -12.39 -4.84 -6.01
N LEU A 328 -12.72 -5.12 -4.76
CA LEU A 328 -12.97 -6.46 -4.27
C LEU A 328 -14.18 -6.48 -3.33
N PRO A 329 -15.19 -7.33 -3.57
CA PRO A 329 -16.25 -7.56 -2.61
C PRO A 329 -15.72 -8.28 -1.38
N ALA A 330 -15.91 -7.70 -0.20
CA ALA A 330 -15.53 -8.28 1.08
C ALA A 330 -16.68 -8.23 2.09
N ARG A 331 -16.69 -9.17 3.04
CA ARG A 331 -17.59 -9.14 4.19
C ARG A 331 -16.98 -8.28 5.31
N LEU A 332 -17.70 -7.26 5.75
CA LEU A 332 -17.27 -6.40 6.84
C LEU A 332 -17.40 -7.11 8.19
N LEU A 333 -16.31 -7.17 8.97
CA LEU A 333 -16.26 -7.94 10.22
C LEU A 333 -16.50 -7.11 11.48
N ARG A 334 -16.74 -5.80 11.34
CA ARG A 334 -17.20 -4.92 12.42
C ARG A 334 -18.12 -3.85 11.89
N SER A 335 -19.16 -3.52 12.67
CA SER A 335 -20.03 -2.40 12.35
C SER A 335 -19.24 -1.09 12.25
N LEU A 336 -19.53 -0.31 11.21
CA LEU A 336 -18.87 0.94 10.87
C LEU A 336 -19.88 2.08 10.95
N PRO A 337 -20.03 2.79 12.09
CA PRO A 337 -20.84 4.00 12.13
C PRO A 337 -20.24 5.10 11.24
N SER A 338 -21.04 5.95 10.64
CA SER A 338 -20.60 7.04 9.78
C SER A 338 -21.52 8.25 9.92
N LYS A 339 -21.32 9.31 9.11
CA LYS A 339 -22.07 10.56 9.19
C LYS A 339 -22.76 10.85 7.88
N LEU A 340 -24.07 11.13 7.95
CA LEU A 340 -24.84 11.58 6.79
C LEU A 340 -24.25 12.88 6.20
N GLY A 341 -24.34 12.97 4.87
CA GLY A 341 -23.89 14.13 4.09
C GLY A 341 -22.39 14.16 3.80
N LEU A 342 -21.60 13.20 4.31
CA LEU A 342 -20.17 13.08 4.01
C LEU A 342 -19.86 11.69 3.48
N GLN A 343 -19.10 11.63 2.38
CA GLN A 343 -18.47 10.38 1.97
C GLN A 343 -17.32 10.08 2.94
N GLU A 344 -17.37 8.95 3.65
CA GLU A 344 -16.29 8.55 4.55
C GLU A 344 -15.38 7.54 3.87
N VAL A 345 -14.06 7.79 3.88
CA VAL A 345 -13.04 6.87 3.37
C VAL A 345 -12.33 6.20 4.55
N ILE A 346 -12.59 4.91 4.73
CA ILE A 346 -12.09 4.09 5.83
C ILE A 346 -10.96 3.20 5.33
N ARG A 347 -9.81 3.22 6.01
CA ARG A 347 -8.76 2.21 5.76
C ARG A 347 -9.19 0.86 6.34
N VAL A 348 -8.93 -0.21 5.61
CA VAL A 348 -9.25 -1.58 6.04
C VAL A 348 -8.06 -2.52 5.85
N LYS A 349 -8.03 -3.56 6.67
CA LYS A 349 -7.28 -4.81 6.43
C LYS A 349 -8.15 -5.77 5.62
N VAL A 350 -7.55 -6.52 4.71
CA VAL A 350 -8.25 -7.45 3.82
C VAL A 350 -7.52 -8.79 3.83
N ALA A 351 -8.28 -9.88 3.91
CA ALA A 351 -7.74 -11.23 3.74
C ALA A 351 -8.81 -12.17 3.17
N GLU A 352 -8.36 -13.27 2.57
CA GLU A 352 -9.21 -14.37 2.17
C GLU A 352 -9.29 -15.40 3.30
N VAL A 353 -10.48 -15.67 3.82
CA VAL A 353 -10.73 -16.62 4.91
C VAL A 353 -11.79 -17.62 4.44
N ARG A 354 -11.44 -18.91 4.39
CA ARG A 354 -12.32 -19.99 3.88
C ARG A 354 -12.91 -19.71 2.48
N GLY A 355 -12.11 -19.17 1.56
CA GLY A 355 -12.54 -18.83 0.19
C GLY A 355 -13.46 -17.60 0.12
N LYS A 356 -13.56 -16.81 1.20
CA LYS A 356 -14.36 -15.59 1.27
C LYS A 356 -13.47 -14.42 1.69
N TRP A 357 -13.60 -13.31 0.99
CA TRP A 357 -12.89 -12.08 1.35
C TRP A 357 -13.56 -11.40 2.54
N VAL A 358 -12.74 -10.98 3.49
CA VAL A 358 -13.17 -10.26 4.68
C VAL A 358 -12.44 -8.93 4.82
N ALA A 359 -13.12 -7.95 5.41
CA ALA A 359 -12.56 -6.63 5.65
C ALA A 359 -12.69 -6.24 7.13
N TYR A 360 -11.57 -5.82 7.71
CA TYR A 360 -11.50 -5.27 9.07
C TYR A 360 -11.17 -3.78 9.03
N PRO A 361 -12.02 -2.91 9.59
CA PRO A 361 -11.70 -1.49 9.66
C PRO A 361 -10.55 -1.22 10.62
N LEU A 362 -9.61 -0.40 10.17
CA LEU A 362 -8.51 0.09 11.00
C LEU A 362 -8.97 1.24 11.91
N ALA A 363 -8.18 1.54 12.94
CA ALA A 363 -8.42 2.66 13.85
C ALA A 363 -8.64 3.96 13.08
N ARG A 364 -9.62 4.77 13.51
CA ARG A 364 -9.96 6.05 12.87
C ARG A 364 -9.06 7.16 13.34
N GLY A 365 -8.88 8.17 12.51
CA GLY A 365 -8.09 9.36 12.82
C GLY A 365 -7.43 9.91 11.56
N ALA A 366 -7.58 11.22 11.36
CA ALA A 366 -6.98 11.91 10.23
C ALA A 366 -5.44 12.05 10.38
N GLY A 367 -4.94 12.12 11.62
CA GLY A 367 -3.51 12.20 11.91
C GLY A 367 -2.76 10.86 11.99
N LEU A 368 -3.46 9.73 11.86
CA LEU A 368 -2.84 8.41 12.02
C LEU A 368 -2.20 7.92 10.71
N LEU A 369 -1.05 8.48 10.32
CA LEU A 369 -0.33 8.05 9.11
C LEU A 369 -0.03 6.54 9.09
N SER A 370 0.29 5.95 10.24
CA SER A 370 0.51 4.50 10.39
C SER A 370 -0.68 3.64 9.96
N SER A 371 -1.89 4.18 9.95
CA SER A 371 -3.07 3.48 9.44
C SER A 371 -3.07 3.32 7.93
N LEU A 372 -2.46 4.24 7.18
CA LEU A 372 -2.26 4.11 5.73
C LEU A 372 -1.18 3.06 5.44
N VAL A 373 -0.07 3.07 6.19
CA VAL A 373 0.99 2.06 6.09
C VAL A 373 0.45 0.64 6.31
N ARG A 374 -0.49 0.49 7.24
CA ARG A 374 -1.11 -0.80 7.56
C ARG A 374 -2.28 -1.16 6.65
N ALA A 375 -2.82 -0.24 5.86
CA ALA A 375 -4.02 -0.48 5.07
C ALA A 375 -3.75 -1.45 3.92
N ASP A 376 -4.63 -2.43 3.73
CA ASP A 376 -4.64 -3.28 2.52
C ASP A 376 -5.62 -2.73 1.48
N GLY A 377 -6.57 -1.88 1.90
CA GLY A 377 -7.54 -1.25 1.03
C GLY A 377 -8.26 -0.06 1.67
N LEU A 378 -9.07 0.61 0.86
CA LEU A 378 -9.96 1.70 1.23
C LEU A 378 -11.42 1.30 1.00
N LEU A 379 -12.26 1.55 1.99
CA LEU A 379 -13.70 1.37 1.94
C LEU A 379 -14.37 2.75 1.92
N ARG A 380 -15.21 3.02 0.91
CA ARG A 380 -16.00 4.26 0.83
C ARG A 380 -17.40 4.02 1.38
N VAL A 381 -17.75 4.74 2.44
CA VAL A 381 -19.12 4.82 2.95
C VAL A 381 -19.81 5.99 2.25
N PRO A 382 -20.89 5.77 1.48
CA PRO A 382 -21.57 6.83 0.76
C PRO A 382 -22.26 7.82 1.71
N PRO A 383 -22.43 9.09 1.30
CA PRO A 383 -23.00 10.15 2.14
C PRO A 383 -24.46 9.91 2.55
N SER A 384 -25.15 8.96 1.93
CA SER A 384 -26.53 8.57 2.25
C SER A 384 -26.65 7.57 3.41
N LEU A 385 -25.54 7.08 3.96
CA LEU A 385 -25.55 6.07 5.03
C LEU A 385 -25.01 6.63 6.35
N GLU A 386 -25.67 6.26 7.45
CA GLU A 386 -25.20 6.50 8.83
C GLU A 386 -24.17 5.46 9.28
N GLY A 387 -23.79 4.56 8.38
CA GLY A 387 -22.85 3.47 8.65
C GLY A 387 -23.20 2.19 7.92
N ILE A 388 -22.37 1.18 8.12
CA ILE A 388 -22.50 -0.16 7.55
C ILE A 388 -22.47 -1.17 8.69
N GLY A 389 -23.50 -2.02 8.78
CA GLY A 389 -23.56 -3.07 9.79
C GLY A 389 -22.56 -4.20 9.55
N GLU A 390 -22.18 -4.87 10.62
CA GLU A 390 -21.37 -6.09 10.56
C GLU A 390 -22.01 -7.19 9.69
N GLY A 391 -21.18 -7.98 9.02
CA GLY A 391 -21.58 -9.05 8.11
C GLY A 391 -22.07 -8.59 6.74
N LYS A 392 -22.23 -7.28 6.51
CA LYS A 392 -22.61 -6.75 5.20
C LYS A 392 -21.48 -6.88 4.19
N ARG A 393 -21.86 -7.08 2.93
CA ARG A 393 -20.95 -7.04 1.79
C ARG A 393 -20.62 -5.60 1.45
N VAL A 394 -19.35 -5.31 1.27
CA VAL A 394 -18.82 -4.00 0.89
C VAL A 394 -17.84 -4.13 -0.26
N GLU A 395 -17.67 -3.07 -1.05
CA GLU A 395 -16.63 -2.99 -2.08
C GLU A 395 -15.41 -2.28 -1.50
N VAL A 396 -14.24 -2.91 -1.62
CA VAL A 396 -12.97 -2.37 -1.12
C VAL A 396 -12.05 -2.07 -2.29
N GLU A 397 -11.53 -0.84 -2.36
CA GLU A 397 -10.47 -0.44 -3.28
C GLU A 397 -9.13 -0.94 -2.75
N LEU A 398 -8.44 -1.79 -3.49
CA LEU A 398 -7.21 -2.43 -3.02
C LEU A 398 -6.01 -1.48 -3.11
N LEU A 399 -5.24 -1.40 -2.02
CA LEU A 399 -3.94 -0.71 -1.96
C LEU A 399 -2.76 -1.65 -2.18
N ARG A 400 -3.02 -2.97 -2.16
CA ARG A 400 -2.02 -4.03 -2.35
C ARG A 400 -2.48 -5.03 -3.41
N PRO A 401 -1.55 -5.75 -4.07
CA PRO A 401 -1.92 -6.77 -5.04
C PRO A 401 -2.79 -7.88 -4.43
N LEU A 402 -3.80 -8.33 -5.17
CA LEU A 402 -4.72 -9.39 -4.72
C LEU A 402 -4.00 -10.69 -4.33
N GLU A 403 -2.96 -11.05 -5.09
CA GLU A 403 -2.12 -12.23 -4.83
C GLU A 403 -1.50 -12.20 -3.43
N GLU A 404 -0.99 -11.04 -3.00
CA GLU A 404 -0.41 -10.89 -1.65
C GLU A 404 -1.47 -11.04 -0.55
N LEU A 405 -2.67 -10.50 -0.79
CA LEU A 405 -3.78 -10.58 0.16
C LEU A 405 -4.31 -12.01 0.30
N SER A 406 -4.32 -12.79 -0.78
CA SER A 406 -4.72 -14.21 -0.75
C SER A 406 -3.76 -15.10 0.05
N ARG A 407 -2.48 -14.68 0.16
CA ARG A 407 -1.42 -15.38 0.90
C ARG A 407 -1.19 -14.82 2.30
N SER A 408 -2.08 -13.95 2.77
CA SER A 408 -1.99 -13.31 4.07
C SER A 408 -2.70 -14.13 5.16
N VAL A 409 -1.95 -14.60 6.14
CA VAL A 409 -2.48 -15.19 7.37
C VAL A 409 -3.01 -14.07 8.25
N LEU A 410 -4.33 -13.91 8.26
CA LEU A 410 -5.04 -12.98 9.13
C LEU A 410 -5.09 -13.45 10.59
N ALA A 411 -4.41 -12.71 11.47
CA ALA A 411 -4.41 -12.86 12.91
C ALA A 411 -5.27 -11.77 13.58
N VAL A 412 -6.31 -12.16 14.31
CA VAL A 412 -7.23 -11.21 14.98
C VAL A 412 -7.24 -11.47 16.47
N GLY A 413 -6.98 -10.47 17.30
CA GLY A 413 -6.97 -10.68 18.75
C GLY A 413 -6.19 -9.63 19.52
N SER A 414 -5.51 -10.05 20.59
CA SER A 414 -4.61 -9.15 21.32
C SER A 414 -3.34 -8.89 20.53
N HIS A 415 -2.85 -7.65 20.58
CA HIS A 415 -1.54 -7.29 20.04
C HIS A 415 -0.39 -7.85 20.92
N ASP A 416 0.75 -8.15 20.30
CA ASP A 416 2.03 -8.41 20.95
C ASP A 416 3.18 -8.03 19.99
N MET A 417 4.30 -7.50 20.50
CA MET A 417 5.47 -7.13 19.67
C MET A 417 6.14 -8.37 19.05
N ALA A 418 6.04 -9.53 19.69
CA ALA A 418 6.51 -10.80 19.15
C ALA A 418 5.75 -11.23 17.90
N LEU A 419 4.49 -10.81 17.71
CA LEU A 419 3.78 -11.04 16.43
C LEU A 419 4.41 -10.24 15.29
N ASP A 420 4.93 -9.04 15.55
CA ASP A 420 5.63 -8.24 14.54
C ASP A 420 6.96 -8.92 14.14
N ILE A 421 7.69 -9.48 15.12
CA ILE A 421 8.90 -10.28 14.85
C ILE A 421 8.57 -11.55 14.07
N LEU A 422 7.48 -12.24 14.43
CA LEU A 422 7.01 -13.43 13.72
C LEU A 422 6.61 -13.08 12.27
N ALA A 423 5.97 -11.93 12.05
CA ALA A 423 5.61 -11.48 10.70
C ALA A 423 6.85 -11.23 9.83
N ASP A 424 7.87 -10.59 10.39
CA ASP A 424 9.15 -10.36 9.72
C ASP A 424 9.89 -11.68 9.44
N GLU A 425 9.96 -12.59 10.41
CA GLU A 425 10.62 -13.88 10.24
C GLU A 425 9.89 -14.78 9.23
N LEU A 426 8.56 -14.71 9.18
CA LEU A 426 7.75 -15.35 8.14
C LEU A 426 8.12 -14.81 6.77
N ARG A 427 8.26 -13.50 6.62
CA ARG A 427 8.63 -12.89 5.34
C ARG A 427 10.04 -13.31 4.90
N ARG A 428 10.96 -13.45 5.85
CA ARG A 428 12.34 -13.88 5.60
C ARG A 428 12.43 -15.35 5.20
N SER A 429 11.76 -16.25 5.94
CA SER A 429 11.89 -17.69 5.78
C SER A 429 10.92 -18.28 4.74
N TYR A 430 9.75 -17.65 4.56
CA TYR A 430 8.73 -18.06 3.60
C TYR A 430 8.21 -16.85 2.81
N PRO A 431 9.01 -16.31 1.87
CA PRO A 431 8.69 -15.08 1.14
C PRO A 431 7.32 -15.02 0.47
N PRO A 432 6.65 -16.12 0.06
CA PRO A 432 5.30 -16.05 -0.47
C PRO A 432 4.22 -15.63 0.53
N PHE A 433 4.42 -15.81 1.84
CA PHE A 433 3.40 -15.62 2.86
C PHE A 433 3.59 -14.34 3.67
N PHE A 434 2.48 -13.86 4.24
CA PHE A 434 2.43 -12.66 5.05
C PHE A 434 1.63 -12.92 6.32
N LEU A 435 1.95 -12.23 7.41
CA LEU A 435 1.14 -12.20 8.62
C LEU A 435 0.49 -10.81 8.74
N SER A 436 -0.84 -10.78 8.76
CA SER A 436 -1.60 -9.55 8.90
C SER A 436 -2.30 -9.55 10.25
N SER A 437 -1.93 -8.64 11.15
CA SER A 437 -2.48 -8.56 12.50
C SER A 437 -3.53 -7.45 12.64
N VAL A 438 -4.62 -7.77 13.34
CA VAL A 438 -5.72 -6.83 13.65
C VAL A 438 -5.94 -6.82 15.17
N PRO A 439 -5.48 -5.76 15.87
CA PRO A 439 -5.55 -5.69 17.32
C PRO A 439 -6.94 -5.22 17.78
N VAL A 440 -7.77 -6.16 18.20
CA VAL A 440 -9.15 -5.90 18.71
C VAL A 440 -9.38 -6.41 20.12
N GLY A 441 -8.41 -7.12 20.71
CA GLY A 441 -8.54 -7.76 22.02
C GLY A 441 -8.85 -9.26 21.91
N SER A 442 -8.50 -10.01 22.96
CA SER A 442 -8.51 -11.48 22.92
C SER A 442 -9.90 -12.08 22.76
N LEU A 443 -10.91 -11.54 23.45
CA LEU A 443 -12.28 -12.03 23.32
C LEU A 443 -12.82 -11.84 21.90
N ASP A 444 -12.63 -10.65 21.32
CA ASP A 444 -13.01 -10.36 19.95
C ASP A 444 -12.25 -11.22 18.94
N GLY A 445 -11.00 -11.60 19.23
CA GLY A 445 -10.24 -12.59 18.48
C GLY A 445 -10.92 -13.97 18.46
N LEU A 446 -11.37 -14.46 19.63
CA LEU A 446 -12.13 -15.71 19.69
C LEU A 446 -13.45 -15.62 18.90
N LEU A 447 -14.19 -14.52 19.04
CA LEU A 447 -15.42 -14.31 18.27
C LEU A 447 -15.14 -14.26 16.75
N ALA A 448 -14.02 -13.68 16.32
CA ALA A 448 -13.59 -13.69 14.93
C ALA A 448 -13.32 -15.12 14.40
N ILE A 449 -12.76 -16.02 15.23
CA ILE A 449 -12.62 -17.43 14.86
C ILE A 449 -13.99 -18.10 14.69
N ARG A 450 -14.91 -17.87 15.63
CA ARG A 450 -16.29 -18.39 15.55
C ARG A 450 -16.99 -17.95 14.28
N ASP A 451 -16.84 -16.68 13.92
CA ASP A 451 -17.57 -16.04 12.83
C ASP A 451 -16.83 -16.16 11.47
N GLU A 452 -15.87 -17.09 11.35
CA GLU A 452 -15.08 -17.35 10.14
C GLU A 452 -14.40 -16.08 9.60
N GLY A 453 -13.90 -15.24 10.50
CA GLY A 453 -13.30 -13.95 10.21
C GLY A 453 -11.77 -13.93 10.30
N ALA A 454 -11.14 -15.00 10.77
CA ALA A 454 -9.69 -15.05 10.95
C ALA A 454 -9.11 -16.46 10.80
N HIS A 455 -7.81 -16.53 10.48
CA HIS A 455 -7.05 -17.78 10.41
C HIS A 455 -6.50 -18.21 11.77
N LEU A 456 -6.23 -17.24 12.64
CA LEU A 456 -5.81 -17.48 14.02
C LEU A 456 -6.18 -16.28 14.90
N ALA A 457 -6.24 -16.53 16.21
CA ALA A 457 -6.42 -15.50 17.21
C ALA A 457 -5.34 -15.54 18.28
N GLY A 458 -4.71 -14.40 18.53
CA GLY A 458 -3.81 -14.22 19.67
C GLY A 458 -4.61 -13.92 20.93
N SER A 459 -4.45 -14.75 21.97
CA SER A 459 -5.29 -14.71 23.18
C SER A 459 -4.52 -14.98 24.47
N HIS A 460 -4.96 -14.34 25.54
CA HIS A 460 -4.40 -14.42 26.90
C HIS A 460 -5.48 -14.16 27.97
N LEU A 461 -6.67 -14.72 27.81
CA LEU A 461 -7.80 -14.48 28.70
C LEU A 461 -7.64 -15.32 29.98
N LEU A 462 -7.37 -14.66 31.10
CA LEU A 462 -7.36 -15.29 32.42
C LEU A 462 -8.79 -15.58 32.89
N ASP A 463 -9.04 -16.79 33.37
CA ASP A 463 -10.22 -17.13 34.16
C ASP A 463 -9.91 -16.98 35.65
N PRO A 464 -10.45 -15.95 36.35
CA PRO A 464 -10.15 -15.71 37.76
C PRO A 464 -10.62 -16.82 38.69
N GLU A 465 -11.56 -17.67 38.28
CA GLU A 465 -12.09 -18.76 39.13
C GLU A 465 -11.17 -19.98 39.14
N THR A 466 -10.53 -20.27 38.00
CA THR A 466 -9.70 -21.47 37.83
C THR A 466 -8.21 -21.18 37.75
N GLY A 467 -7.82 -19.93 37.51
CA GLY A 467 -6.44 -19.52 37.21
C GLY A 467 -5.95 -19.97 35.83
N ALA A 468 -6.79 -20.64 35.04
CA ALA A 468 -6.43 -21.12 33.71
C ALA A 468 -6.55 -20.02 32.66
N TYR A 469 -5.66 -20.05 31.67
CA TYR A 469 -5.70 -19.16 30.51
C TYR A 469 -6.46 -19.81 29.34
N ASN A 470 -7.22 -18.99 28.61
CA ASN A 470 -7.86 -19.25 27.31
C ASN A 470 -8.91 -20.37 27.26
N ILE A 471 -8.62 -21.57 27.79
CA ILE A 471 -9.46 -22.78 27.66
C ILE A 471 -10.90 -22.58 28.18
N PRO A 472 -11.16 -21.95 29.34
CA PRO A 472 -12.53 -21.70 29.80
C PRO A 472 -13.33 -20.81 28.84
N TYR A 473 -12.69 -19.77 28.28
CA TYR A 473 -13.30 -18.86 27.31
C TYR A 473 -13.52 -19.54 25.96
N ILE A 474 -12.58 -20.36 25.51
CA ILE A 474 -12.73 -21.16 24.29
C ILE A 474 -13.94 -22.09 24.42
N ARG A 475 -14.07 -22.83 25.52
CA ARG A 475 -15.26 -23.69 25.76
C ARG A 475 -16.56 -22.90 25.75
N LYS A 476 -16.56 -21.69 26.31
CA LYS A 476 -17.74 -20.82 26.42
C LYS A 476 -18.15 -20.20 25.10
N TYR A 477 -17.21 -19.67 24.32
CA TYR A 477 -17.50 -18.84 23.15
C TYR A 477 -17.30 -19.56 21.81
N LEU A 478 -16.46 -20.60 21.76
CA LEU A 478 -16.21 -21.43 20.59
C LEU A 478 -16.88 -22.81 20.67
N GLY A 479 -17.85 -23.01 21.58
CA GLY A 479 -18.55 -24.28 21.74
C GLY A 479 -19.10 -24.80 20.42
N GLY A 480 -18.45 -25.82 19.84
CA GLY A 480 -18.79 -26.41 18.54
C GLY A 480 -17.83 -26.11 17.39
N VAL A 481 -16.86 -25.20 17.55
CA VAL A 481 -15.81 -24.92 16.58
C VAL A 481 -14.53 -25.67 16.99
N PRO A 482 -14.05 -26.66 16.21
CA PRO A 482 -12.80 -27.34 16.52
C PRO A 482 -11.62 -26.40 16.32
N VAL A 483 -10.83 -26.20 17.37
CA VAL A 483 -9.64 -25.36 17.35
C VAL A 483 -8.49 -26.02 18.10
N LYS A 484 -7.28 -25.78 17.62
CA LYS A 484 -6.01 -26.11 18.26
C LYS A 484 -5.48 -24.87 18.96
N VAL A 485 -4.98 -25.04 20.18
CA VAL A 485 -4.32 -23.99 20.95
C VAL A 485 -2.84 -24.29 21.02
N VAL A 486 -2.02 -23.38 20.51
CA VAL A 486 -0.57 -23.48 20.50
C VAL A 486 0.00 -22.38 21.38
N ARG A 487 0.85 -22.74 22.35
CA ARG A 487 1.57 -21.76 23.15
C ARG A 487 2.46 -20.93 22.25
N PHE A 488 2.26 -19.60 22.26
CA PHE A 488 3.20 -18.72 21.59
C PHE A 488 4.35 -18.42 22.55
N LEU A 489 4.05 -17.85 23.71
CA LEU A 489 5.06 -17.47 24.69
C LEU A 489 4.41 -17.20 26.04
N GLU A 490 5.25 -17.10 27.07
CA GLU A 490 4.88 -16.47 28.33
C GLU A 490 5.54 -15.10 28.42
N ARG A 491 4.88 -14.13 29.07
CA ARG A 491 5.39 -12.77 29.20
C ARG A 491 5.12 -12.20 30.58
N GLU A 492 6.04 -11.37 31.06
CA GLU A 492 5.91 -10.70 32.35
C GLU A 492 4.96 -9.50 32.26
N GLN A 493 3.92 -9.52 33.09
CA GLN A 493 2.97 -8.44 33.32
C GLN A 493 3.29 -7.72 34.62
N GLY A 494 3.11 -6.41 34.64
CA GLY A 494 3.47 -5.60 35.78
C GLY A 494 3.22 -4.12 35.60
N LEU A 495 3.73 -3.35 36.55
CA LEU A 495 3.60 -1.90 36.58
C LEU A 495 4.80 -1.26 35.86
N ILE A 496 4.52 -0.54 34.79
CA ILE A 496 5.46 0.32 34.08
C ILE A 496 5.55 1.63 34.84
N VAL A 497 6.75 2.04 35.22
CA VAL A 497 7.01 3.24 36.02
C VAL A 497 8.13 4.09 35.41
N PRO A 498 8.20 5.40 35.68
CA PRO A 498 9.30 6.24 35.21
C PRO A 498 10.65 5.68 35.65
N LYS A 499 11.68 5.93 34.83
CA LYS A 499 13.06 5.53 35.14
C LYS A 499 13.49 6.05 36.51
N GLY A 500 14.08 5.17 37.33
CA GLY A 500 14.44 5.44 38.72
C GLY A 500 13.29 5.32 39.73
N ASN A 501 12.05 5.05 39.26
CA ASN A 501 10.85 4.89 40.07
C ASN A 501 10.70 5.95 41.17
N PRO A 502 10.52 7.24 40.81
CA PRO A 502 10.61 8.37 41.74
C PRO A 502 9.59 8.34 42.88
N LYS A 503 8.43 7.68 42.68
CA LYS A 503 7.39 7.53 43.71
C LYS A 503 7.54 6.27 44.56
N GLY A 504 8.56 5.45 44.27
CA GLY A 504 8.87 4.24 45.02
C GLY A 504 7.76 3.19 44.97
N ILE A 505 7.07 3.07 43.83
CA ILE A 505 5.96 2.12 43.63
C ILE A 505 6.52 0.70 43.62
N ARG A 506 6.04 -0.17 44.51
CA ARG A 506 6.53 -1.55 44.67
C ARG A 506 5.48 -2.61 44.36
N GLY A 507 4.22 -2.25 44.33
CA GLY A 507 3.12 -3.19 44.15
C GLY A 507 1.78 -2.50 43.88
N LEU A 508 0.70 -3.27 43.90
CA LEU A 508 -0.65 -2.79 43.63
C LEU A 508 -1.18 -1.88 44.73
N GLU A 509 -0.71 -2.09 45.96
CA GLU A 509 -1.09 -1.33 47.15
C GLU A 509 -0.75 0.16 47.01
N ASP A 510 0.34 0.47 46.28
CA ASP A 510 0.76 1.85 46.01
C ASP A 510 -0.18 2.59 45.04
N LEU A 511 -1.01 1.88 44.25
CA LEU A 511 -1.92 2.50 43.29
C LEU A 511 -3.05 3.31 43.96
N SER A 512 -3.36 3.01 45.22
CA SER A 512 -4.38 3.73 46.00
C SER A 512 -3.84 4.99 46.69
N ARG A 513 -2.54 5.26 46.54
CA ARG A 513 -1.93 6.44 47.13
C ARG A 513 -2.43 7.71 46.42
N PRO A 514 -2.74 8.79 47.17
CA PRO A 514 -3.30 10.01 46.59
C PRO A 514 -2.32 10.77 45.67
N ASP A 515 -1.01 10.54 45.84
CA ASP A 515 0.03 11.12 45.00
C ASP A 515 0.26 10.34 43.71
N VAL A 516 -0.33 9.15 43.51
CA VAL A 516 -0.10 8.31 42.34
C VAL A 516 -1.25 8.45 41.34
N THR A 517 -0.92 8.65 40.06
CA THR A 517 -1.87 8.66 38.94
C THR A 517 -1.59 7.48 38.03
N PHE A 518 -2.63 6.73 37.69
CA PHE A 518 -2.53 5.49 36.94
C PHE A 518 -3.12 5.61 35.52
N VAL A 519 -2.59 4.84 34.58
CA VAL A 519 -3.18 4.61 33.24
C VAL A 519 -3.33 3.11 32.98
N ASN A 520 -4.46 2.72 32.41
CA ASN A 520 -4.90 1.34 32.32
C ASN A 520 -4.92 0.83 30.87
N ARG A 521 -5.10 -0.48 30.68
CA ARG A 521 -5.47 -1.08 29.38
C ARG A 521 -6.98 -1.10 29.23
N GLN A 522 -7.46 -1.12 27.99
CA GLN A 522 -8.88 -1.10 27.68
C GLN A 522 -9.64 -2.28 28.32
N LYS A 523 -10.90 -2.02 28.68
CA LYS A 523 -11.81 -3.05 29.19
C LYS A 523 -11.91 -4.25 28.23
N GLY A 524 -11.87 -5.46 28.80
CA GLY A 524 -11.90 -6.72 28.03
C GLY A 524 -10.55 -7.22 27.51
N SER A 525 -9.46 -6.47 27.72
CA SER A 525 -8.11 -7.00 27.51
C SER A 525 -7.71 -8.00 28.61
N GLY A 526 -6.88 -9.00 28.30
CA GLY A 526 -6.40 -9.96 29.30
C GLY A 526 -5.64 -9.27 30.43
N THR A 527 -4.84 -8.25 30.10
CA THR A 527 -4.17 -7.38 31.08
C THR A 527 -5.14 -6.72 32.05
N ARG A 528 -6.29 -6.22 31.57
CA ARG A 528 -7.30 -5.61 32.43
C ARG A 528 -7.96 -6.64 33.34
N VAL A 529 -8.29 -7.82 32.80
CA VAL A 529 -8.85 -8.92 33.60
C VAL A 529 -7.87 -9.36 34.69
N LEU A 530 -6.58 -9.48 34.37
CA LEU A 530 -5.53 -9.79 35.33
C LEU A 530 -5.40 -8.72 36.42
N LEU A 531 -5.36 -7.44 36.04
CA LEU A 531 -5.30 -6.33 37.01
C LEU A 531 -6.52 -6.36 37.95
N ASP A 532 -7.73 -6.44 37.41
CA ASP A 532 -8.96 -6.45 38.19
C ASP A 532 -9.00 -7.65 39.17
N HIS A 533 -8.48 -8.81 38.75
CA HIS A 533 -8.33 -9.98 39.60
C HIS A 533 -7.33 -9.73 40.74
N LEU A 534 -6.12 -9.24 40.44
CA LEU A 534 -5.10 -8.97 41.45
C LEU A 534 -5.52 -7.87 42.43
N LEU A 535 -6.22 -6.83 41.97
CA LEU A 535 -6.78 -5.79 42.84
C LEU A 535 -7.82 -6.37 43.80
N LYS A 536 -8.67 -7.28 43.31
CA LYS A 536 -9.67 -7.97 44.14
C LYS A 536 -8.99 -8.84 45.20
N GLU A 537 -7.93 -9.56 44.87
CA GLU A 537 -7.14 -10.35 45.84
C GLU A 537 -6.46 -9.46 46.89
N ALA A 538 -5.96 -8.30 46.49
CA ALA A 538 -5.38 -7.29 47.38
C ALA A 538 -6.43 -6.49 48.19
N GLY A 539 -7.73 -6.69 47.94
CA GLY A 539 -8.80 -5.94 48.60
C GLY A 539 -8.90 -4.46 48.19
N ILE A 540 -8.33 -4.09 47.05
CA ILE A 540 -8.29 -2.71 46.54
C ILE A 540 -9.47 -2.48 45.59
N ARG A 541 -10.22 -1.41 45.82
CA ARG A 541 -11.34 -1.06 44.93
C ARG A 541 -10.87 -0.17 43.79
N PRO A 542 -11.31 -0.42 42.54
CA PRO A 542 -11.02 0.43 41.38
C PRO A 542 -11.20 1.93 41.58
N GLU A 543 -12.22 2.33 42.35
CA GLU A 543 -12.57 3.71 42.62
C GLU A 543 -11.54 4.43 43.49
N GLU A 544 -10.68 3.68 44.19
CA GLU A 544 -9.57 4.21 45.01
C GLU A 544 -8.34 4.56 44.17
N ILE A 545 -8.29 4.10 42.90
CA ILE A 545 -7.17 4.33 41.99
C ILE A 545 -7.45 5.54 41.11
N LYS A 546 -6.69 6.61 41.34
CA LYS A 546 -6.78 7.82 40.52
C LYS A 546 -6.33 7.53 39.08
N GLY A 547 -7.23 7.72 38.12
CA GLY A 547 -6.96 7.47 36.70
C GLY A 547 -7.30 6.06 36.22
N TYR A 548 -7.96 5.23 37.04
CA TYR A 548 -8.34 3.86 36.67
C TYR A 548 -9.12 3.73 35.34
N ALA A 549 -9.95 4.73 35.04
CA ALA A 549 -10.76 4.80 33.82
C ALA A 549 -10.02 5.44 32.63
N HIS A 550 -8.78 5.91 32.81
CA HIS A 550 -7.93 6.35 31.72
C HIS A 550 -7.35 5.11 31.03
N GLU A 551 -7.77 4.84 29.80
CA GLU A 551 -7.47 3.58 29.12
C GLU A 551 -6.68 3.80 27.83
N GLU A 552 -5.73 2.89 27.59
CA GLU A 552 -4.94 2.81 26.37
C GLU A 552 -5.11 1.46 25.67
N TYR A 553 -4.85 1.41 24.35
CA TYR A 553 -5.14 0.24 23.49
C TYR A 553 -3.94 -0.65 23.15
N THR A 554 -2.71 -0.22 23.44
CA THR A 554 -1.52 -1.07 23.41
C THR A 554 -0.68 -0.95 24.68
N HIS A 555 0.19 -1.93 24.92
CA HIS A 555 1.15 -1.85 26.02
C HIS A 555 2.18 -0.72 25.82
N LEU A 556 2.57 -0.47 24.58
CA LEU A 556 3.47 0.63 24.24
C LEU A 556 2.82 1.99 24.48
N ALA A 557 1.51 2.15 24.20
CA ALA A 557 0.80 3.39 24.49
C ALA A 557 0.72 3.68 25.99
N VAL A 558 0.50 2.66 26.83
CA VAL A 558 0.62 2.78 28.29
C VAL A 558 2.02 3.26 28.69
N ALA A 559 3.06 2.63 28.13
CA ALA A 559 4.44 3.01 28.42
C ALA A 559 4.74 4.46 27.99
N VAL A 560 4.24 4.91 26.83
CA VAL A 560 4.36 6.31 26.39
C VAL A 560 3.67 7.24 27.38
N ALA A 561 2.44 6.95 27.78
CA ALA A 561 1.71 7.78 28.76
C ALA A 561 2.48 7.94 30.09
N VAL A 562 3.18 6.91 30.54
CA VAL A 562 4.06 6.98 31.72
C VAL A 562 5.31 7.80 31.44
N ARG A 563 5.97 7.59 30.30
CA ARG A 563 7.20 8.32 29.92
C ARG A 563 6.97 9.82 29.80
N GLU A 564 5.86 10.23 29.20
CA GLU A 564 5.49 11.63 28.99
C GLU A 564 4.86 12.28 30.24
N GLY A 565 4.79 11.57 31.37
CA GLY A 565 4.24 12.10 32.63
C GLY A 565 2.72 12.25 32.65
N GLY A 566 2.00 11.67 31.67
CA GLY A 566 0.54 11.59 31.68
C GLY A 566 -0.01 10.65 32.77
N ALA A 567 0.83 9.73 33.25
CA ALA A 567 0.59 8.92 34.43
C ALA A 567 1.92 8.62 35.16
N ASP A 568 1.84 8.33 36.45
CA ASP A 568 2.99 7.90 37.25
C ASP A 568 3.28 6.40 37.11
N VAL A 569 2.28 5.65 36.67
CA VAL A 569 2.33 4.20 36.58
C VAL A 569 1.26 3.70 35.61
N GLY A 570 1.52 2.60 34.93
CA GLY A 570 0.50 1.92 34.14
C GLY A 570 0.72 0.42 34.06
N MET A 571 -0.37 -0.32 33.82
CA MET A 571 -0.30 -1.78 33.70
C MET A 571 0.13 -2.19 32.28
N GLY A 572 1.18 -2.99 32.17
CA GLY A 572 1.65 -3.48 30.88
C GLY A 572 2.72 -4.57 30.98
N ILE A 573 3.46 -4.79 29.87
CA ILE A 573 4.49 -5.83 29.79
C ILE A 573 5.89 -5.23 29.89
N ARG A 574 6.84 -6.02 30.42
CA ARG A 574 8.25 -5.58 30.60
C ARG A 574 8.87 -5.05 29.30
N ALA A 575 8.63 -5.74 28.18
CA ALA A 575 9.16 -5.36 26.87
C ALA A 575 8.80 -3.91 26.48
N SER A 576 7.58 -3.46 26.80
CA SER A 576 7.14 -2.09 26.51
C SER A 576 7.83 -1.06 27.40
N ALA A 577 8.13 -1.39 28.66
CA ALA A 577 8.92 -0.53 29.53
C ALA A 577 10.36 -0.40 29.00
N GLN A 578 10.98 -1.52 28.66
CA GLN A 578 12.36 -1.55 28.14
C GLN A 578 12.52 -0.80 26.82
N ALA A 579 11.55 -0.96 25.89
CA ALA A 579 11.54 -0.25 24.61
C ALA A 579 11.61 1.29 24.76
N LEU A 580 11.12 1.82 25.88
CA LEU A 580 11.11 3.26 26.18
C LEU A 580 12.09 3.66 27.28
N GLY A 581 12.95 2.75 27.74
CA GLY A 581 13.92 3.00 28.80
C GLY A 581 13.31 3.29 30.17
N LEU A 582 12.11 2.77 30.43
CA LEU A 582 11.38 2.88 31.70
C LEU A 582 11.71 1.71 32.64
N ASP A 583 11.42 1.89 33.92
CA ASP A 583 11.55 0.83 34.92
C ASP A 583 10.25 0.01 35.01
N PHE A 584 10.36 -1.19 35.59
CA PHE A 584 9.27 -2.15 35.60
C PHE A 584 9.20 -2.91 36.92
N VAL A 585 8.00 -2.98 37.50
CA VAL A 585 7.70 -3.75 38.71
C VAL A 585 6.89 -4.99 38.31
N PRO A 586 7.49 -6.20 38.35
CA PRO A 586 6.80 -7.42 37.93
C PRO A 586 5.69 -7.79 38.91
N LEU A 587 4.54 -8.22 38.38
CA LEU A 587 3.38 -8.67 39.17
C LEU A 587 3.02 -10.13 38.88
N ALA A 588 3.03 -10.55 37.62
CA ALA A 588 2.61 -11.88 37.22
C ALA A 588 3.24 -12.30 35.90
N THR A 589 3.17 -13.60 35.60
CA THR A 589 3.45 -14.15 34.27
C THR A 589 2.13 -14.47 33.57
N GLU A 590 2.03 -14.10 32.30
CA GLU A 590 0.85 -14.28 31.47
C GLU A 590 1.14 -15.24 30.32
N GLN A 591 0.23 -16.19 30.08
CA GLN A 591 0.30 -17.12 28.95
C GLN A 591 -0.38 -16.49 27.74
N TYR A 592 0.37 -16.38 26.64
CA TYR A 592 -0.13 -15.91 25.36
C TYR A 592 -0.12 -17.06 24.35
N ASP A 593 -1.29 -17.40 23.85
CA ASP A 593 -1.50 -18.54 22.96
C ASP A 593 -2.07 -18.09 21.61
N LEU A 594 -1.78 -18.89 20.57
CA LEU A 594 -2.42 -18.82 19.27
C LEU A 594 -3.56 -19.84 19.22
N VAL A 595 -4.78 -19.37 19.04
CA VAL A 595 -5.98 -20.19 18.85
C VAL A 595 -6.24 -20.32 17.35
N ILE A 596 -6.13 -21.53 16.82
CA ILE A 596 -6.14 -21.80 15.38
C ILE A 596 -7.26 -22.80 15.09
N PRO A 597 -8.28 -22.47 14.28
CA PRO A 597 -9.31 -23.42 13.91
C PRO A 597 -8.74 -24.56 13.08
N GLU A 598 -9.29 -25.75 13.24
CA GLU A 598 -8.74 -26.98 12.65
C GLU A 598 -8.62 -26.87 11.12
N TRP A 599 -9.61 -26.24 10.47
CA TRP A 599 -9.59 -26.00 9.02
C TRP A 599 -8.41 -25.11 8.56
N ALA A 600 -7.93 -24.20 9.41
CA ALA A 600 -6.83 -23.29 9.10
C ALA A 600 -5.46 -23.95 9.31
N SER A 601 -5.35 -24.92 10.23
CA SER A 601 -4.11 -25.65 10.52
C SER A 601 -3.52 -26.35 9.28
N GLY A 602 -4.36 -26.67 8.29
CA GLY A 602 -3.94 -27.30 7.03
C GLY A 602 -3.35 -26.34 5.99
N LEU A 603 -3.57 -25.03 6.13
CA LEU A 603 -3.16 -24.02 5.15
C LEU A 603 -1.65 -23.81 5.15
N GLU A 604 -1.06 -23.64 3.97
CA GLU A 604 0.39 -23.49 3.82
C GLU A 604 0.96 -22.32 4.62
N GLY A 605 0.32 -21.15 4.59
CA GLY A 605 0.76 -19.98 5.36
C GLY A 605 0.70 -20.20 6.88
N VAL A 606 -0.32 -20.93 7.37
CA VAL A 606 -0.46 -21.23 8.80
C VAL A 606 0.57 -22.29 9.22
N LYS A 607 0.81 -23.31 8.38
CA LYS A 607 1.89 -24.30 8.59
C LYS A 607 3.25 -23.62 8.66
N ALA A 608 3.56 -22.76 7.70
CA ALA A 608 4.80 -21.99 7.69
C ALA A 608 4.99 -21.19 8.98
N LEU A 609 3.94 -20.54 9.48
CA LEU A 609 3.96 -19.83 10.76
C LEU A 609 4.20 -20.78 11.94
N LEU A 610 3.50 -21.92 12.00
CA LEU A 610 3.67 -22.92 13.05
C LEU A 610 5.08 -23.53 13.05
N ASP A 611 5.66 -23.80 11.88
CA ASP A 611 7.02 -24.30 11.74
C ASP A 611 8.03 -23.32 12.35
N LEU A 612 7.82 -22.00 12.16
CA LEU A 612 8.67 -20.97 12.74
C LEU A 612 8.65 -20.91 14.26
N LEU A 613 7.60 -21.40 14.93
CA LEU A 613 7.57 -21.46 16.39
C LEU A 613 8.64 -22.40 16.97
N SER A 614 9.22 -23.27 16.14
CA SER A 614 10.37 -24.10 16.49
C SER A 614 11.74 -23.45 16.19
N SER A 615 11.76 -22.29 15.51
CA SER A 615 13.00 -21.59 15.13
C SER A 615 13.74 -21.02 16.33
N SER A 616 15.03 -21.36 16.46
CA SER A 616 15.92 -20.79 17.47
C SER A 616 16.22 -19.30 17.23
N GLU A 617 16.22 -18.85 15.97
CA GLU A 617 16.40 -17.43 15.63
C GLU A 617 15.21 -16.62 16.13
N LEU A 618 13.99 -17.09 15.85
CA LEU A 618 12.77 -16.42 16.30
C LEU A 618 12.75 -16.29 17.82
N ARG A 619 13.05 -17.39 18.55
CA ARG A 619 13.14 -17.41 20.01
C ARG A 619 14.10 -16.35 20.53
N ARG A 620 15.33 -16.34 20.01
CA ARG A 620 16.36 -15.36 20.40
C ARG A 620 15.91 -13.92 20.17
N ARG A 621 15.29 -13.63 19.03
CA ARG A 621 14.81 -12.27 18.69
C ARG A 621 13.68 -11.82 19.62
N ILE A 622 12.76 -12.71 19.95
CA ILE A 622 11.67 -12.43 20.90
C ILE A 622 12.23 -12.22 22.32
N GLU A 623 13.11 -13.11 22.78
CA GLU A 623 13.72 -13.01 24.12
C GLU A 623 14.58 -11.76 24.28
N ALA A 624 15.21 -11.29 23.20
CA ALA A 624 15.98 -10.04 23.19
C ALA A 624 15.12 -8.78 23.45
N LEU A 625 13.80 -8.84 23.26
CA LEU A 625 12.87 -7.77 23.67
C LEU A 625 12.71 -7.68 25.20
N GLY A 626 13.09 -8.74 25.92
CA GLY A 626 13.06 -8.85 27.38
C GLY A 626 11.68 -9.11 28.00
N GLY A 627 11.67 -9.91 29.08
CA GLY A 627 10.45 -10.31 29.80
C GLY A 627 9.55 -11.28 29.03
N TYR A 628 10.09 -11.96 28.01
CA TYR A 628 9.45 -13.07 27.31
C TYR A 628 10.16 -14.38 27.64
N ASP A 629 9.38 -15.45 27.75
CA ASP A 629 9.85 -16.82 27.89
C ASP A 629 9.28 -17.68 26.76
N THR A 630 10.17 -18.22 25.93
CA THR A 630 9.80 -19.01 24.75
C THR A 630 9.97 -20.51 24.94
N ARG A 631 10.29 -21.01 26.15
CA ARG A 631 10.57 -22.45 26.38
C ARG A 631 9.44 -23.37 25.89
N GLU A 632 8.20 -22.96 26.13
CA GLU A 632 7.00 -23.69 25.73
C GLU A 632 6.47 -23.30 24.33
N MET A 633 7.13 -22.37 23.62
CA MET A 633 6.69 -21.90 22.30
C MET A 633 6.53 -23.07 21.31
N GLY A 634 5.41 -23.08 20.59
CA GLY A 634 5.06 -24.11 19.61
C GLY A 634 4.40 -25.36 20.20
N LYS A 635 4.30 -25.50 21.54
CA LYS A 635 3.63 -26.65 22.15
C LYS A 635 2.11 -26.55 22.00
N VAL A 636 1.48 -27.68 21.65
CA VAL A 636 0.02 -27.80 21.60
C VAL A 636 -0.51 -27.96 23.03
N ILE A 637 -1.27 -26.98 23.49
CA ILE A 637 -1.86 -26.93 24.84
C ILE A 637 -3.24 -27.58 24.85
N TRP A 638 -3.99 -27.45 23.76
CA TRP A 638 -5.29 -28.07 23.58
C TRP A 638 -5.45 -28.50 22.11
N PRO A 639 -5.71 -29.80 21.84
CA PRO A 639 -5.73 -30.34 20.49
C PRO A 639 -7.01 -30.02 19.72
#